data_AF-G3GTV0-F1
#
_entry.id   AF-G3GTV0-F1
#
_cell.length_a   1.000
_cell.length_b   1.000
_cell.length_c   1.000
_cell.angle_alpha   90.00
_cell.angle_beta   90.00
_cell.angle_gamma   90.00
#
_symmetry.space_group_name_H-M   'P 1'
#
loop_
_entity.id
_entity.type
_entity.pdbx_description
1 polymer ?
#
loop_
_entity_poly.entity_id
_entity_poly.type
_entity_poly.pdbx_seq_one_letter_code
_entity_poly.pdbx_strand_id
1 'polypeptide(L)'
;MSILANLELNFAECILDGGKATLGVRQRAGMDPAHRMRQDEAISQAVCALLNSGGGVVRVEIENEDYNYESDGVGLDLPPLFRNHIDEMLQGKLFLIFVNSWEVAPSGVQLATLCSNLYHRRGTFTEVMDSLEALLFLRRRIQALENVDDPSSLNPQEAPVDNQMILAADLFGKQQQLLYLEKLNFTESPHVEFQMFSVDLTQGIKEKLPKCVSALANSEGGYVFFGVHDETCQVIGCEKEKVNHSSLLNVIDRCIRSMPVHHFCSQVHKVQHDCKFLEVYDKGAVRGYVCVIKVEQFCCAAFSRAPDSWEMKDNQMKQLATKDWAAWMIKTDTGVLIFSHSWAVDLGLQRRRGVICDALLISPNNVPILYTICNKWDLGYRWYAMTVARTLKQRLANMGGYPGRLGIIPLVLQLGPHHTVRAGLEIPIYPESYNFTTMQQMEVLLQSLVIVLFGFRSFLNEELNSEAVTLFTDQQYQLLLKDLCKNRELFVHGSPGSGKTTLALKIMEKIRNVFSCQAEDILYICENHALKRFVSQRNICQAVSRKYFMKNTFFTIKHIVVDDAQNFRTEDGNWYAKANSIIQRGRDGPGVLCVFLDYFQTNHLCCSGLPDLQHQRFILKLTRMLRSGDNIANYLQEIMQQIRRNPPPNVPSEALTMVQELERVPGVTGNLEITDALSLEQMAIFVAEKCRYLWRSGYYPRDVAVLFSKARDIETYKEKIILALRRRNMSQLIEEPSSLMQVREESEFLGNNILLTSVQQFSGMERSVVFGIIPAEFETAIFYNVLLCLASRARTHLYIIKLLL
;
A
#
# COMPACT_ATOMS: atom_id res chain seq x y z
N MET A 1 -2.42 -54.08 -14.44
CA MET A 1 -2.73 -52.97 -15.39
C MET A 1 -3.72 -52.05 -14.70
N SER A 2 -3.32 -50.82 -14.38
CA SER A 2 -4.12 -49.88 -13.59
C SER A 2 -5.01 -49.01 -14.48
N ILE A 3 -6.26 -48.81 -14.07
CA ILE A 3 -7.18 -47.85 -14.71
C ILE A 3 -6.80 -46.41 -14.32
N LEU A 4 -6.19 -46.21 -13.15
CA LEU A 4 -5.75 -44.90 -12.63
C LEU A 4 -4.70 -44.20 -13.52
N ALA A 5 -3.64 -44.88 -13.93
CA ALA A 5 -2.59 -44.27 -14.77
C ALA A 5 -3.12 -43.81 -16.15
N ASN A 6 -4.08 -44.55 -16.71
CA ASN A 6 -4.78 -44.15 -17.93
C ASN A 6 -5.83 -43.03 -17.69
N LEU A 7 -6.20 -42.71 -16.45
CA LEU A 7 -6.92 -41.47 -16.13
C LEU A 7 -5.95 -40.31 -16.01
N GLU A 8 -4.85 -40.45 -15.26
CA GLU A 8 -3.89 -39.36 -15.00
C GLU A 8 -3.28 -38.80 -16.28
N LEU A 9 -2.91 -39.66 -17.24
CA LEU A 9 -2.45 -39.25 -18.57
C LEU A 9 -3.53 -38.57 -19.44
N ASN A 10 -4.81 -38.62 -19.07
CA ASN A 10 -5.91 -37.86 -19.69
C ASN A 10 -6.31 -36.61 -18.89
N PHE A 11 -5.69 -36.36 -17.72
CA PHE A 11 -5.93 -35.18 -16.88
C PHE A 11 -4.70 -34.25 -16.75
N ALA A 12 -3.51 -34.68 -17.15
CA ALA A 12 -2.34 -33.81 -17.23
C ALA A 12 -2.54 -32.70 -18.26
N GLU A 13 -2.66 -31.44 -17.83
CA GLU A 13 -2.90 -30.28 -18.71
C GLU A 13 -1.74 -30.02 -19.70
N CYS A 14 -0.53 -30.48 -19.38
CA CYS A 14 0.62 -30.44 -20.28
C CYS A 14 1.39 -31.77 -20.29
N ILE A 15 1.68 -32.27 -21.50
CA ILE A 15 2.52 -33.45 -21.73
C ILE A 15 3.59 -33.06 -22.76
N LEU A 16 4.86 -33.28 -22.41
CA LEU A 16 6.01 -33.06 -23.29
C LEU A 16 6.63 -34.39 -23.72
N ASP A 17 7.17 -34.41 -24.94
CA ASP A 17 7.94 -35.54 -25.46
C ASP A 17 9.44 -35.28 -25.21
N GLY A 18 10.05 -36.06 -24.32
CA GLY A 18 11.49 -36.06 -24.05
C GLY A 18 12.30 -36.87 -25.06
N GLY A 19 11.64 -37.48 -26.06
CA GLY A 19 12.27 -38.27 -27.10
C GLY A 19 12.69 -39.67 -26.65
N LYS A 20 13.65 -40.26 -27.37
CA LYS A 20 14.22 -41.57 -27.05
C LYS A 20 15.44 -41.41 -26.14
N ALA A 21 15.54 -42.21 -25.08
CA ALA A 21 16.71 -42.25 -24.22
C ALA A 21 17.10 -43.67 -23.79
N THR A 22 18.40 -43.90 -23.66
CA THR A 22 18.96 -45.09 -23.01
C THR A 22 18.90 -44.89 -21.49
N LEU A 23 18.32 -45.83 -20.74
CA LEU A 23 18.23 -45.78 -19.27
C LEU A 23 19.10 -46.86 -18.61
N GLY A 24 19.41 -46.69 -17.33
CA GLY A 24 20.31 -47.55 -16.58
C GLY A 24 21.60 -46.83 -16.19
N VAL A 25 21.95 -46.81 -14.89
CA VAL A 25 23.16 -46.12 -14.40
C VAL A 25 24.44 -46.66 -15.06
N ARG A 26 24.53 -47.98 -15.28
CA ARG A 26 25.68 -48.62 -15.94
C ARG A 26 25.68 -48.41 -17.44
N GLN A 27 24.51 -48.55 -18.07
CA GLN A 27 24.30 -48.36 -19.49
C GLN A 27 24.65 -46.92 -19.89
N ARG A 28 24.11 -45.92 -19.18
CA ARG A 28 24.42 -44.49 -19.39
C ARG A 28 25.88 -44.17 -19.07
N ALA A 29 26.51 -44.80 -18.09
CA ALA A 29 27.95 -44.63 -17.85
C ALA A 29 28.81 -45.07 -19.05
N GLY A 30 28.39 -46.13 -19.77
CA GLY A 30 29.06 -46.66 -20.97
C GLY A 30 28.72 -45.97 -22.31
N MET A 31 27.80 -45.01 -22.34
CA MET A 31 27.44 -44.26 -23.55
C MET A 31 28.55 -43.32 -24.04
N ASP A 32 28.51 -42.98 -25.34
CA ASP A 32 29.19 -41.80 -25.87
C ASP A 32 28.78 -40.54 -25.06
N PRO A 33 29.73 -39.78 -24.48
CA PRO A 33 29.41 -38.61 -23.66
C PRO A 33 28.59 -37.54 -24.38
N ALA A 34 28.85 -37.32 -25.68
CA ALA A 34 28.14 -36.31 -26.47
C ALA A 34 26.72 -36.74 -26.83
N HIS A 35 26.43 -38.05 -26.88
CA HIS A 35 25.08 -38.57 -27.02
C HIS A 35 24.33 -38.57 -25.69
N ARG A 36 24.96 -39.00 -24.59
CA ARG A 36 24.40 -38.94 -23.24
C ARG A 36 23.96 -37.53 -22.88
N MET A 37 24.86 -36.55 -23.03
CA MET A 37 24.60 -35.14 -22.73
C MET A 37 23.40 -34.58 -23.49
N ARG A 38 23.19 -34.96 -24.77
CA ARG A 38 22.01 -34.55 -25.55
C ARG A 38 20.70 -35.14 -25.03
N GLN A 39 20.73 -36.37 -24.48
CA GLN A 39 19.56 -36.98 -23.85
C GLN A 39 19.26 -36.32 -22.49
N ASP A 40 20.28 -36.11 -21.64
CA ASP A 40 20.11 -35.40 -20.36
C ASP A 40 19.61 -33.96 -20.57
N GLU A 41 20.16 -33.24 -21.56
CA GLU A 41 19.76 -31.87 -21.90
C GLU A 41 18.28 -31.80 -22.33
N ALA A 42 17.85 -32.63 -23.28
CA ALA A 42 16.47 -32.62 -23.78
C ALA A 42 15.44 -32.88 -22.65
N ILE A 43 15.71 -33.85 -21.78
CA ILE A 43 14.83 -34.19 -20.66
C ILE A 43 14.88 -33.09 -19.58
N SER A 44 16.06 -32.55 -19.26
CA SER A 44 16.21 -31.48 -18.26
C SER A 44 15.54 -30.18 -18.69
N GLN A 45 15.56 -29.83 -19.98
CA GLN A 45 14.84 -28.69 -20.53
C GLN A 45 13.32 -28.87 -20.41
N ALA A 46 12.79 -30.04 -20.75
CA ALA A 46 11.37 -30.35 -20.62
C ALA A 46 10.89 -30.31 -19.16
N VAL A 47 11.66 -30.89 -18.22
CA VAL A 47 11.36 -30.80 -16.77
C VAL A 47 11.40 -29.34 -16.31
N CYS A 48 12.43 -28.57 -16.68
CA CYS A 48 12.54 -27.14 -16.32
C CYS A 48 11.36 -26.31 -16.83
N ALA A 49 10.89 -26.57 -18.06
CA ALA A 49 9.74 -25.88 -18.65
C ALA A 49 8.43 -26.17 -17.89
N LEU A 50 8.19 -27.42 -17.47
CA LEU A 50 7.00 -27.81 -16.72
C LEU A 50 7.02 -27.26 -15.27
N LEU A 51 8.16 -27.33 -14.58
CA LEU A 51 8.33 -26.72 -13.25
C LEU A 51 7.92 -25.24 -13.26
N ASN A 52 8.35 -24.50 -14.30
CA ASN A 52 8.07 -23.08 -14.48
C ASN A 52 6.70 -22.78 -15.11
N SER A 53 5.81 -23.77 -15.26
CA SER A 53 4.52 -23.58 -15.96
C SER A 53 3.37 -24.43 -15.39
N GLY A 54 3.42 -24.73 -14.09
CA GLY A 54 2.32 -25.38 -13.35
C GLY A 54 2.42 -26.90 -13.23
N GLY A 55 3.44 -27.52 -13.81
CA GLY A 55 3.64 -28.97 -13.82
C GLY A 55 3.13 -29.65 -15.10
N GLY A 56 3.18 -30.99 -15.12
CA GLY A 56 2.78 -31.83 -16.25
C GLY A 56 3.52 -33.18 -16.25
N VAL A 57 3.66 -33.80 -17.43
CA VAL A 57 4.40 -35.06 -17.61
C VAL A 57 5.41 -34.96 -18.75
N VAL A 58 6.66 -35.37 -18.52
CA VAL A 58 7.62 -35.66 -19.59
C VAL A 58 7.55 -37.15 -19.93
N ARG A 59 7.27 -37.47 -21.19
CA ARG A 59 7.28 -38.84 -21.72
C ARG A 59 8.59 -39.11 -22.43
N VAL A 60 9.29 -40.16 -22.02
CA VAL A 60 10.54 -40.64 -22.64
C VAL A 60 10.32 -42.07 -23.16
N GLU A 61 10.76 -42.35 -24.39
CA GLU A 61 10.75 -43.70 -24.96
C GLU A 61 12.10 -44.40 -24.67
N ILE A 62 12.04 -45.62 -24.15
CA ILE A 62 13.23 -46.36 -23.70
C ILE A 62 13.89 -47.03 -24.91
N GLU A 63 15.16 -46.69 -25.12
CA GLU A 63 15.96 -47.08 -26.29
C GLU A 63 16.57 -48.48 -26.16
N ASN A 64 17.07 -48.84 -24.98
CA ASN A 64 17.71 -50.13 -24.72
C ASN A 64 16.70 -51.18 -24.23
N GLU A 65 16.55 -52.27 -25.00
CA GLU A 65 15.51 -53.30 -24.76
C GLU A 65 15.77 -54.20 -23.54
N ASP A 66 16.97 -54.15 -22.97
CA ASP A 66 17.41 -54.95 -21.82
C ASP A 66 17.18 -54.26 -20.46
N TYR A 67 16.72 -53.01 -20.47
CA TYR A 67 16.58 -52.17 -19.27
C TYR A 67 15.65 -52.77 -18.19
N ASN A 68 16.12 -52.76 -16.94
CA ASN A 68 15.30 -53.05 -15.77
C ASN A 68 15.41 -51.95 -14.71
N TYR A 69 14.28 -51.26 -14.45
CA TYR A 69 14.16 -50.15 -13.50
C TYR A 69 14.60 -50.49 -12.07
N GLU A 70 14.34 -51.72 -11.59
CA GLU A 70 14.67 -52.13 -10.21
C GLU A 70 16.17 -52.46 -10.02
N SER A 71 16.85 -52.98 -11.05
CA SER A 71 18.27 -53.35 -10.95
C SER A 71 19.25 -52.30 -11.46
N ASP A 72 18.83 -51.50 -12.43
CA ASP A 72 19.74 -50.65 -13.21
C ASP A 72 19.66 -49.17 -12.78
N GLY A 73 18.51 -48.75 -12.25
CA GLY A 73 18.19 -47.36 -11.90
C GLY A 73 18.09 -46.44 -13.12
N VAL A 74 17.62 -45.21 -12.93
CA VAL A 74 17.33 -44.31 -14.06
C VAL A 74 18.60 -43.77 -14.74
N GLY A 75 19.54 -43.21 -13.96
CA GLY A 75 20.82 -42.71 -14.46
C GLY A 75 20.78 -41.38 -15.22
N LEU A 76 19.67 -40.65 -15.16
CA LEU A 76 19.56 -39.27 -15.67
C LEU A 76 20.19 -38.26 -14.70
N ASP A 77 20.88 -37.25 -15.23
CA ASP A 77 21.54 -36.22 -14.40
C ASP A 77 20.66 -34.98 -14.19
N LEU A 78 19.58 -35.14 -13.41
CA LEU A 78 18.68 -34.04 -13.05
C LEU A 78 19.19 -33.24 -11.84
N PRO A 79 19.13 -31.88 -11.85
CA PRO A 79 19.59 -31.03 -10.75
C PRO A 79 19.00 -31.42 -9.39
N PRO A 80 19.77 -31.40 -8.28
CA PRO A 80 19.29 -31.85 -6.97
C PRO A 80 18.00 -31.16 -6.50
N LEU A 81 17.82 -29.87 -6.77
CA LEU A 81 16.62 -29.11 -6.40
C LEU A 81 15.35 -29.59 -7.14
N PHE A 82 15.48 -30.13 -8.36
CA PHE A 82 14.33 -30.60 -9.14
C PHE A 82 13.76 -31.91 -8.57
N ARG A 83 14.59 -32.69 -7.86
CA ARG A 83 14.23 -34.01 -7.33
C ARG A 83 13.14 -33.97 -6.24
N ASN A 84 12.88 -32.80 -5.67
CA ASN A 84 11.78 -32.58 -4.72
C ASN A 84 10.42 -32.35 -5.42
N HIS A 85 10.41 -32.19 -6.75
CA HIS A 85 9.23 -31.81 -7.55
C HIS A 85 8.89 -32.85 -8.64
N ILE A 86 9.52 -34.02 -8.64
CA ILE A 86 9.31 -35.06 -9.66
C ILE A 86 9.00 -36.42 -9.06
N ASP A 87 8.13 -37.17 -9.74
CA ASP A 87 7.82 -38.58 -9.48
C ASP A 87 8.02 -39.39 -10.77
N GLU A 88 8.53 -40.62 -10.66
CA GLU A 88 8.97 -41.44 -11.79
C GLU A 88 8.16 -42.73 -11.94
N MET A 89 7.71 -43.07 -13.17
CA MET A 89 6.95 -44.29 -13.45
C MET A 89 7.37 -44.98 -14.76
N LEU A 90 7.50 -46.30 -14.71
CA LEU A 90 7.70 -47.16 -15.89
C LEU A 90 6.34 -47.67 -16.42
N GLN A 91 6.05 -47.47 -17.70
CA GLN A 91 4.87 -47.97 -18.40
C GLN A 91 5.25 -48.66 -19.73
N GLY A 92 5.69 -49.92 -19.63
CA GLY A 92 6.13 -50.70 -20.79
C GLY A 92 7.46 -50.17 -21.33
N LYS A 93 7.49 -49.73 -22.60
CA LYS A 93 8.64 -49.04 -23.21
C LYS A 93 8.66 -47.52 -22.98
N LEU A 94 7.75 -46.98 -22.16
CA LEU A 94 7.73 -45.57 -21.80
C LEU A 94 8.22 -45.38 -20.36
N PHE A 95 9.07 -44.39 -20.16
CA PHE A 95 9.41 -43.84 -18.86
C PHE A 95 8.72 -42.46 -18.73
N LEU A 96 8.03 -42.24 -17.63
CA LEU A 96 7.22 -41.05 -17.39
C LEU A 96 7.78 -40.32 -16.17
N ILE A 97 8.10 -39.04 -16.35
CA ILE A 97 8.50 -38.13 -15.27
C ILE A 97 7.32 -37.19 -15.05
N PHE A 98 6.60 -37.40 -13.96
CA PHE A 98 5.59 -36.46 -13.49
C PHE A 98 6.33 -35.27 -12.86
N VAL A 99 5.90 -34.06 -13.15
CA VAL A 99 6.54 -32.82 -12.72
C VAL A 99 5.47 -31.98 -12.02
N ASN A 100 5.65 -31.73 -10.73
CA ASN A 100 4.83 -30.81 -9.95
C ASN A 100 5.21 -29.36 -10.28
N SER A 101 4.35 -28.38 -9.96
CA SER A 101 4.71 -26.97 -10.10
C SER A 101 5.93 -26.61 -9.22
N TRP A 102 6.73 -25.63 -9.65
CA TRP A 102 7.77 -25.05 -8.81
C TRP A 102 7.16 -24.38 -7.57
N GLU A 103 7.78 -24.59 -6.41
CA GLU A 103 7.42 -23.89 -5.17
C GLU A 103 8.60 -23.07 -4.63
N VAL A 104 8.34 -21.81 -4.30
CA VAL A 104 9.34 -20.88 -3.76
C VAL A 104 9.71 -21.20 -2.30
N ALA A 105 8.76 -21.73 -1.52
CA ALA A 105 8.95 -21.95 -0.08
C ALA A 105 10.00 -23.01 0.29
N PRO A 106 10.03 -24.21 -0.34
CA PRO A 106 11.09 -25.20 -0.08
C PRO A 106 12.40 -24.91 -0.83
N SER A 107 12.35 -24.21 -1.97
CA SER A 107 13.52 -23.99 -2.84
C SER A 107 14.29 -22.70 -2.56
N GLY A 108 13.64 -21.69 -1.96
CA GLY A 108 14.22 -20.37 -1.69
C GLY A 108 14.37 -19.45 -2.90
N VAL A 109 14.04 -19.92 -4.13
CA VAL A 109 14.21 -19.18 -5.40
C VAL A 109 12.92 -19.18 -6.22
N GLN A 110 12.76 -18.18 -7.09
CA GLN A 110 11.45 -17.89 -7.72
C GLN A 110 11.07 -18.81 -8.89
N LEU A 111 12.04 -19.49 -9.51
CA LEU A 111 11.84 -20.40 -10.64
C LEU A 111 12.93 -21.47 -10.73
N ALA A 112 12.61 -22.57 -11.41
CA ALA A 112 13.55 -23.60 -11.79
C ALA A 112 14.52 -23.08 -12.86
N THR A 113 15.80 -23.46 -12.78
CA THR A 113 16.85 -23.07 -13.74
C THR A 113 17.94 -24.14 -13.72
N LEU A 114 18.43 -24.55 -14.90
CA LEU A 114 19.53 -25.52 -15.04
C LEU A 114 20.89 -24.86 -14.82
N CYS A 115 21.09 -23.65 -15.36
CA CYS A 115 22.29 -22.86 -15.17
C CYS A 115 21.97 -21.36 -15.30
N SER A 116 22.42 -20.55 -14.33
CA SER A 116 22.19 -19.09 -14.34
C SER A 116 22.93 -18.37 -15.47
N ASN A 117 24.05 -18.96 -15.93
CA ASN A 117 25.08 -18.32 -16.77
C ASN A 117 25.62 -16.97 -16.24
N LEU A 118 25.44 -16.70 -14.93
CA LEU A 118 26.15 -15.66 -14.18
C LEU A 118 27.38 -16.29 -13.54
N TYR A 119 28.54 -15.69 -13.74
CA TYR A 119 29.80 -16.15 -13.15
C TYR A 119 30.33 -15.14 -12.13
N HIS A 120 31.16 -15.61 -11.21
CA HIS A 120 31.97 -14.80 -10.30
C HIS A 120 33.40 -15.37 -10.20
N ARG A 121 34.35 -14.61 -9.63
CA ARG A 121 35.62 -15.16 -9.18
C ARG A 121 35.61 -15.36 -7.67
N ARG A 122 36.04 -16.55 -7.24
CA ARG A 122 36.11 -16.99 -5.85
C ARG A 122 37.55 -17.37 -5.53
N GLY A 123 38.31 -16.38 -5.06
CA GLY A 123 39.77 -16.50 -4.96
C GLY A 123 40.39 -16.56 -6.37
N THR A 124 40.90 -17.73 -6.75
CA THR A 124 41.50 -18.00 -8.07
C THR A 124 40.54 -18.66 -9.06
N PHE A 125 39.38 -19.18 -8.61
CA PHE A 125 38.48 -19.96 -9.46
C PHE A 125 37.36 -19.11 -10.06
N THR A 126 37.03 -19.35 -11.33
CA THR A 126 35.88 -18.75 -12.03
C THR A 126 34.71 -19.73 -12.00
N GLU A 127 33.81 -19.54 -11.04
CA GLU A 127 32.66 -20.41 -10.78
C GLU A 127 31.37 -19.80 -11.36
N VAL A 128 30.40 -20.66 -11.70
CA VAL A 128 29.04 -20.23 -12.08
C VAL A 128 28.18 -20.17 -10.82
N MET A 129 27.45 -19.08 -10.63
CA MET A 129 26.54 -18.91 -9.50
C MET A 129 25.41 -19.92 -9.61
N ASP A 130 25.12 -20.66 -8.53
CA ASP A 130 23.87 -21.42 -8.45
C ASP A 130 22.64 -20.49 -8.40
N SER A 131 21.44 -21.06 -8.47
CA SER A 131 20.20 -20.26 -8.51
C SER A 131 20.00 -19.40 -7.25
N LEU A 132 20.45 -19.84 -6.08
CA LEU A 132 20.36 -19.10 -4.82
C LEU A 132 21.46 -18.04 -4.72
N GLU A 133 22.69 -18.36 -5.10
CA GLU A 133 23.79 -17.39 -5.20
C GLU A 133 23.48 -16.27 -6.19
N ALA A 134 22.92 -16.61 -7.36
CA ALA A 134 22.47 -15.66 -8.36
C ALA A 134 21.34 -14.75 -7.81
N LEU A 135 20.36 -15.31 -7.10
CA LEU A 135 19.30 -14.54 -6.45
C LEU A 135 19.87 -13.54 -5.42
N LEU A 136 20.82 -13.97 -4.59
CA LEU A 136 21.48 -13.13 -3.60
C LEU A 136 22.34 -12.05 -4.26
N PHE A 137 23.05 -12.37 -5.35
CA PHE A 137 23.82 -11.41 -6.14
C PHE A 137 22.93 -10.31 -6.75
N LEU A 138 21.84 -10.68 -7.44
CA LEU A 138 20.92 -9.73 -8.06
C LEU A 138 20.26 -8.81 -7.01
N ARG A 139 19.85 -9.36 -5.86
CA ARG A 139 19.29 -8.57 -4.75
C ARG A 139 20.30 -7.58 -4.16
N ARG A 140 21.57 -7.98 -3.97
CA ARG A 140 22.63 -7.07 -3.50
C ARG A 140 22.88 -5.93 -4.49
N ARG A 141 22.89 -6.23 -5.81
CA ARG A 141 23.04 -5.21 -6.87
C ARG A 141 21.89 -4.19 -6.88
N ILE A 142 20.66 -4.59 -6.54
CA ILE A 142 19.53 -3.67 -6.38
C ILE A 142 19.69 -2.81 -5.13
N GLN A 143 20.00 -3.41 -3.97
CA GLN A 143 20.17 -2.68 -2.71
C GLN A 143 21.30 -1.63 -2.77
N ALA A 144 22.37 -1.91 -3.52
CA ALA A 144 23.45 -0.95 -3.78
C ALA A 144 23.03 0.26 -4.65
N LEU A 145 21.93 0.15 -5.41
CA LEU A 145 21.34 1.25 -6.20
C LEU A 145 20.28 2.05 -5.42
N GLU A 146 19.73 1.47 -4.34
CA GLU A 146 18.75 2.14 -3.47
C GLU A 146 19.44 2.99 -2.38
N ASN A 147 20.59 2.56 -1.87
CA ASN A 147 21.33 3.23 -0.78
C ASN A 147 22.20 4.44 -1.22
N VAL A 148 21.95 5.04 -2.38
CA VAL A 148 22.79 6.10 -2.98
C VAL A 148 22.85 7.39 -2.15
N ASP A 149 21.88 7.61 -1.25
CA ASP A 149 21.87 8.73 -0.29
C ASP A 149 22.78 8.52 0.94
N ASP A 150 23.38 7.33 1.15
CA ASP A 150 24.35 7.08 2.23
C ASP A 150 25.74 6.71 1.66
N PRO A 151 26.71 7.66 1.62
CA PRO A 151 28.07 7.41 1.16
C PRO A 151 28.84 6.34 1.94
N SER A 152 28.39 5.95 3.14
CA SER A 152 29.05 4.92 3.94
C SER A 152 28.70 3.49 3.50
N SER A 153 27.64 3.31 2.69
CA SER A 153 27.17 2.00 2.22
C SER A 153 28.04 1.39 1.11
N LEU A 154 28.84 2.21 0.42
CA LEU A 154 29.84 1.79 -0.58
C LEU A 154 31.25 1.56 0.01
N ASN A 155 31.35 1.37 1.33
CA ASN A 155 32.57 0.84 1.95
C ASN A 155 32.56 -0.69 1.94
N PRO A 156 33.30 -1.38 1.03
CA PRO A 156 33.96 -2.60 1.47
C PRO A 156 34.87 -2.24 2.65
N GLN A 157 34.92 -3.07 3.70
CA GLN A 157 35.96 -2.93 4.72
C GLN A 157 37.31 -3.00 4.01
N GLU A 158 38.14 -1.96 4.15
CA GLU A 158 39.36 -1.68 3.35
C GLU A 158 39.98 -2.96 2.77
N ALA A 159 39.56 -3.31 1.54
CA ALA A 159 39.96 -4.56 0.94
C ALA A 159 41.48 -4.51 0.73
N PRO A 160 42.25 -5.54 1.16
CA PRO A 160 43.69 -5.50 1.02
C PRO A 160 44.04 -5.41 -0.46
N VAL A 161 44.60 -4.24 -0.83
CA VAL A 161 44.88 -3.86 -2.22
C VAL A 161 45.52 -5.01 -2.98
N ASP A 162 44.85 -5.52 -4.02
CA ASP A 162 45.37 -6.68 -4.73
C ASP A 162 46.64 -6.34 -5.50
N ASN A 163 47.77 -6.71 -4.92
CA ASN A 163 49.08 -6.58 -5.53
C ASN A 163 49.16 -7.33 -6.87
N GLN A 164 48.40 -8.41 -7.09
CA GLN A 164 48.38 -9.10 -8.38
C GLN A 164 47.69 -8.24 -9.45
N MET A 165 46.55 -7.60 -9.14
CA MET A 165 45.85 -6.65 -10.02
C MET A 165 46.75 -5.45 -10.38
N ILE A 166 47.50 -4.90 -9.42
CA ILE A 166 48.48 -3.83 -9.69
C ILE A 166 49.54 -4.32 -10.68
N LEU A 167 50.16 -5.48 -10.43
CA LEU A 167 51.21 -6.02 -11.31
C LEU A 167 50.69 -6.35 -12.72
N ALA A 168 49.45 -6.86 -12.83
CA ALA A 168 48.77 -7.07 -14.10
C ALA A 168 48.48 -5.76 -14.84
N ALA A 169 48.02 -4.71 -14.14
CA ALA A 169 47.80 -3.38 -14.71
C ALA A 169 49.12 -2.73 -15.18
N ASP A 170 50.20 -2.93 -14.43
CA ASP A 170 51.52 -2.39 -14.72
C ASP A 170 52.13 -3.06 -15.97
N LEU A 171 51.93 -4.38 -16.13
CA LEU A 171 52.30 -5.11 -17.35
C LEU A 171 51.39 -4.75 -18.54
N PHE A 172 50.09 -4.55 -18.30
CA PHE A 172 49.15 -4.10 -19.34
C PHE A 172 49.46 -2.69 -19.84
N GLY A 173 49.92 -1.78 -18.97
CA GLY A 173 50.31 -0.43 -19.35
C GLY A 173 51.58 -0.39 -20.20
N LYS A 174 52.66 -1.04 -19.76
CA LYS A 174 53.99 -0.96 -20.37
C LYS A 174 54.07 -1.63 -21.75
N GLN A 175 54.91 -1.13 -22.66
CA GLN A 175 55.35 -1.88 -23.84
C GLN A 175 56.55 -2.75 -23.43
N GLN A 176 56.26 -3.82 -22.70
CA GLN A 176 57.25 -4.79 -22.25
C GLN A 176 57.25 -6.01 -23.15
N GLN A 177 58.44 -6.45 -23.58
CA GLN A 177 58.64 -7.71 -24.29
C GLN A 177 58.59 -8.85 -23.27
N LEU A 178 57.88 -9.93 -23.60
CA LEU A 178 57.85 -11.15 -22.80
C LEU A 178 58.84 -12.18 -23.36
N LEU A 179 59.36 -13.06 -22.51
CA LEU A 179 60.25 -14.16 -22.87
C LEU A 179 59.55 -15.51 -22.75
N TYR A 180 59.72 -16.37 -23.75
CA TYR A 180 59.14 -17.72 -23.76
C TYR A 180 59.66 -18.55 -22.57
N LEU A 181 58.74 -19.18 -21.84
CA LEU A 181 58.94 -19.90 -20.57
C LEU A 181 59.41 -19.05 -19.38
N GLU A 182 59.43 -17.71 -19.48
CA GLU A 182 59.59 -16.89 -18.27
C GLU A 182 58.38 -17.05 -17.35
N LYS A 183 58.59 -16.94 -16.04
CA LYS A 183 57.52 -16.95 -15.05
C LYS A 183 57.15 -15.51 -14.69
N LEU A 184 55.87 -15.16 -14.82
CA LEU A 184 55.36 -13.86 -14.38
C LEU A 184 55.53 -13.69 -12.87
N ASN A 185 55.75 -12.47 -12.43
CA ASN A 185 55.94 -12.11 -11.01
C ASN A 185 54.61 -11.94 -10.25
N PHE A 186 53.49 -12.32 -10.85
CA PHE A 186 52.15 -12.34 -10.26
C PHE A 186 51.42 -13.63 -10.64
N THR A 187 50.42 -14.00 -9.83
CA THR A 187 49.58 -15.19 -9.99
C THR A 187 48.14 -14.80 -10.29
N GLU A 188 47.25 -15.79 -10.43
CA GLU A 188 45.82 -15.56 -10.45
C GLU A 188 45.30 -14.92 -9.14
N SER A 189 44.25 -14.11 -9.26
CA SER A 189 43.56 -13.38 -8.17
C SER A 189 42.12 -12.97 -8.60
N PRO A 190 41.29 -12.27 -7.79
CA PRO A 190 39.85 -12.06 -8.08
C PRO A 190 39.32 -11.25 -9.31
N HIS A 191 40.02 -10.50 -10.16
CA HIS A 191 41.40 -9.98 -10.14
C HIS A 191 42.12 -10.32 -11.47
N VAL A 192 42.93 -11.37 -11.46
CA VAL A 192 43.71 -11.88 -12.60
C VAL A 192 43.32 -13.33 -12.91
N GLU A 193 43.00 -13.63 -14.17
CA GLU A 193 42.76 -15.00 -14.67
C GLU A 193 43.74 -15.34 -15.81
N PHE A 194 44.33 -16.55 -15.76
CA PHE A 194 45.26 -17.06 -16.76
C PHE A 194 44.56 -18.13 -17.62
N GLN A 195 44.72 -18.06 -18.95
CA GLN A 195 44.06 -18.97 -19.87
C GLN A 195 45.01 -19.46 -20.96
N MET A 196 45.18 -20.78 -21.06
CA MET A 196 45.88 -21.37 -22.21
C MET A 196 45.04 -21.31 -23.48
N PHE A 197 45.68 -20.95 -24.60
CA PHE A 197 45.07 -20.95 -25.93
C PHE A 197 44.71 -22.38 -26.39
N SER A 198 43.52 -22.55 -26.97
CA SER A 198 43.12 -23.78 -27.65
C SER A 198 43.78 -23.89 -29.04
N VAL A 199 43.77 -25.10 -29.62
CA VAL A 199 44.31 -25.38 -30.97
C VAL A 199 43.64 -24.51 -32.04
N ASP A 200 42.32 -24.31 -31.94
CA ASP A 200 41.62 -23.22 -32.62
C ASP A 200 41.53 -22.01 -31.66
N LEU A 201 42.31 -20.96 -31.97
CA LEU A 201 42.35 -19.71 -31.21
C LEU A 201 40.99 -19.00 -31.19
N THR A 202 40.25 -19.04 -32.30
CA THR A 202 38.97 -18.34 -32.46
C THR A 202 37.85 -19.05 -31.71
N GLN A 203 37.82 -20.38 -31.74
CA GLN A 203 36.84 -21.16 -31.01
C GLN A 203 37.13 -21.17 -29.50
N GLY A 204 38.39 -21.38 -29.11
CA GLY A 204 38.79 -21.37 -27.69
C GLY A 204 38.49 -20.05 -26.97
N ILE A 205 38.65 -18.91 -27.65
CA ILE A 205 38.25 -17.60 -27.10
C ILE A 205 36.72 -17.54 -26.91
N LYS A 206 35.90 -17.94 -27.90
CA LYS A 206 34.43 -17.90 -27.78
C LYS A 206 33.90 -18.76 -26.63
N GLU A 207 34.56 -19.88 -26.34
CA GLU A 207 34.13 -20.83 -25.29
C GLU A 207 34.56 -20.40 -23.89
N LYS A 208 35.76 -19.81 -23.76
CA LYS A 208 36.34 -19.41 -22.47
C LYS A 208 35.98 -17.97 -22.07
N LEU A 209 36.18 -17.01 -22.98
CA LEU A 209 36.13 -15.58 -22.68
C LEU A 209 34.82 -15.11 -22.02
N PRO A 210 33.62 -15.54 -22.45
CA PRO A 210 32.38 -15.08 -21.82
C PRO A 210 32.25 -15.42 -20.34
N LYS A 211 32.89 -16.50 -19.87
CA LYS A 211 32.90 -16.90 -18.46
C LYS A 211 33.79 -15.95 -17.65
N CYS A 212 35.04 -15.78 -18.10
CA CYS A 212 36.03 -14.87 -17.50
C CYS A 212 35.47 -13.44 -17.41
N VAL A 213 34.88 -12.94 -18.51
CA VAL A 213 34.32 -11.58 -18.59
C VAL A 213 33.07 -11.43 -17.73
N SER A 214 32.19 -12.43 -17.68
CA SER A 214 31.04 -12.41 -16.75
C SER A 214 31.53 -12.36 -15.30
N ALA A 215 32.53 -13.17 -14.95
CA ALA A 215 33.09 -13.24 -13.61
C ALA A 215 33.72 -11.93 -13.12
N LEU A 216 34.57 -11.31 -13.95
CA LEU A 216 35.23 -10.05 -13.63
C LEU A 216 34.25 -8.86 -13.67
N ALA A 217 33.33 -8.82 -14.63
CA ALA A 217 32.31 -7.77 -14.71
C ALA A 217 31.36 -7.79 -13.52
N ASN A 218 31.01 -8.98 -13.00
CA ASN A 218 30.14 -9.14 -11.83
C ASN A 218 30.86 -8.91 -10.48
N SER A 219 32.21 -8.91 -10.45
CA SER A 219 33.01 -8.57 -9.26
C SER A 219 33.40 -7.08 -9.27
N GLU A 220 34.68 -6.78 -9.48
CA GLU A 220 35.32 -5.45 -9.40
C GLU A 220 36.12 -5.10 -10.67
N GLY A 221 35.97 -5.89 -11.74
CA GLY A 221 36.82 -5.84 -12.92
C GLY A 221 38.14 -6.59 -12.72
N GLY A 222 39.01 -6.55 -13.73
CA GLY A 222 40.30 -7.24 -13.70
C GLY A 222 40.88 -7.54 -15.09
N TYR A 223 41.73 -8.56 -15.16
CA TYR A 223 42.52 -8.91 -16.36
C TYR A 223 42.47 -10.41 -16.68
N VAL A 224 42.31 -10.74 -17.97
CA VAL A 224 42.44 -12.11 -18.50
C VAL A 224 43.67 -12.19 -19.41
N PHE A 225 44.59 -13.12 -19.15
CA PHE A 225 45.80 -13.34 -19.95
C PHE A 225 45.71 -14.65 -20.73
N PHE A 226 45.42 -14.56 -22.03
CA PHE A 226 45.47 -15.69 -22.94
C PHE A 226 46.92 -15.94 -23.43
N GLY A 227 47.41 -17.17 -23.22
CA GLY A 227 48.79 -17.57 -23.52
C GLY A 227 49.72 -17.65 -22.31
N VAL A 228 49.17 -17.55 -21.09
CA VAL A 228 49.88 -17.83 -19.83
C VAL A 228 49.34 -19.12 -19.25
N HIS A 229 50.23 -19.99 -18.76
CA HIS A 229 49.87 -21.22 -18.07
C HIS A 229 49.54 -20.92 -16.60
N ASP A 230 48.31 -21.21 -16.21
CA ASP A 230 47.76 -21.14 -14.84
C ASP A 230 48.73 -21.60 -13.72
N GLU A 231 48.97 -22.91 -13.60
CA GLU A 231 49.71 -23.52 -12.48
C GLU A 231 51.17 -23.05 -12.37
N THR A 232 51.84 -22.89 -13.51
CA THR A 232 53.27 -22.55 -13.57
C THR A 232 53.52 -21.05 -13.62
N CYS A 233 52.51 -20.25 -13.99
CA CYS A 233 52.57 -18.83 -14.33
C CYS A 233 53.56 -18.52 -15.48
N GLN A 234 53.81 -19.49 -16.37
CA GLN A 234 54.77 -19.34 -17.47
C GLN A 234 54.14 -18.76 -18.74
N VAL A 235 54.90 -17.89 -19.42
CA VAL A 235 54.52 -17.33 -20.73
C VAL A 235 54.77 -18.34 -21.84
N ILE A 236 53.70 -18.77 -22.51
CA ILE A 236 53.74 -19.68 -23.67
C ILE A 236 53.40 -18.94 -24.96
N GLY A 237 52.38 -18.08 -24.92
CA GLY A 237 51.79 -17.37 -26.06
C GLY A 237 51.10 -18.30 -27.07
N CYS A 238 50.83 -17.76 -28.26
CA CYS A 238 50.47 -18.51 -29.46
C CYS A 238 51.37 -18.13 -30.64
N GLU A 239 51.69 -19.08 -31.52
CA GLU A 239 52.57 -18.91 -32.69
C GLU A 239 52.13 -17.72 -33.56
N LYS A 240 53.07 -16.82 -33.89
CA LYS A 240 52.78 -15.60 -34.65
C LYS A 240 52.12 -15.86 -36.01
N GLU A 241 52.44 -16.99 -36.65
CA GLU A 241 51.87 -17.42 -37.94
C GLU A 241 50.37 -17.74 -37.86
N LYS A 242 49.86 -18.04 -36.66
CA LYS A 242 48.44 -18.36 -36.40
C LYS A 242 47.63 -17.13 -35.97
N VAL A 243 48.26 -15.98 -35.70
CA VAL A 243 47.60 -14.78 -35.15
C VAL A 243 47.44 -13.69 -36.20
N ASN A 244 46.19 -13.40 -36.57
CA ASN A 244 45.84 -12.14 -37.21
C ASN A 244 45.23 -11.21 -36.15
N HIS A 245 45.96 -10.16 -35.77
CA HIS A 245 45.60 -9.27 -34.65
C HIS A 245 44.24 -8.60 -34.86
N SER A 246 43.97 -8.04 -36.05
CA SER A 246 42.70 -7.35 -36.31
C SER A 246 41.52 -8.33 -36.41
N SER A 247 41.74 -9.54 -36.92
CA SER A 247 40.73 -10.61 -36.89
C SER A 247 40.39 -11.00 -35.44
N LEU A 248 41.40 -11.24 -34.60
CA LEU A 248 41.20 -11.72 -33.24
C LEU A 248 40.61 -10.64 -32.31
N LEU A 249 40.99 -9.37 -32.48
CA LEU A 249 40.31 -8.23 -31.83
C LEU A 249 38.83 -8.17 -32.19
N ASN A 250 38.48 -8.34 -33.47
CA ASN A 250 37.09 -8.36 -33.93
C ASN A 250 36.30 -9.58 -33.40
N VAL A 251 36.96 -10.71 -33.09
CA VAL A 251 36.35 -11.86 -32.40
C VAL A 251 36.09 -11.53 -30.93
N ILE A 252 37.08 -10.99 -30.22
CA ILE A 252 36.99 -10.63 -28.79
C ILE A 252 35.89 -9.57 -28.56
N ASP A 253 35.92 -8.48 -29.31
CA ASP A 253 34.94 -7.40 -29.18
C ASP A 253 33.51 -7.86 -29.48
N ARG A 254 33.33 -8.64 -30.57
CA ARG A 254 32.03 -9.22 -30.91
C ARG A 254 31.54 -10.19 -29.84
N CYS A 255 32.43 -11.01 -29.29
CA CYS A 255 32.13 -11.95 -28.21
C CYS A 255 31.60 -11.20 -26.99
N ILE A 256 32.34 -10.21 -26.48
CA ILE A 256 31.96 -9.43 -25.30
C ILE A 256 30.69 -8.59 -25.55
N ARG A 257 30.56 -7.92 -26.70
CA ARG A 257 29.34 -7.15 -27.03
C ARG A 257 28.10 -8.04 -27.19
N SER A 258 28.26 -9.30 -27.59
CA SER A 258 27.15 -10.25 -27.72
C SER A 258 26.59 -10.75 -26.38
N MET A 259 27.39 -10.71 -25.30
CA MET A 259 26.98 -11.17 -23.96
C MET A 259 25.68 -10.47 -23.47
N PRO A 260 24.70 -11.22 -22.93
CA PRO A 260 23.54 -10.60 -22.30
C PRO A 260 23.93 -9.82 -21.04
N VAL A 261 23.26 -8.69 -20.85
CA VAL A 261 23.39 -7.88 -19.63
C VAL A 261 21.99 -7.48 -19.17
N HIS A 262 21.83 -7.31 -17.85
CA HIS A 262 20.61 -6.77 -17.26
C HIS A 262 20.96 -5.54 -16.41
N HIS A 263 20.22 -4.45 -16.62
CA HIS A 263 20.35 -3.20 -15.87
C HIS A 263 19.17 -3.04 -14.93
N PHE A 264 19.45 -2.83 -13.65
CA PHE A 264 18.49 -2.38 -12.64
C PHE A 264 18.49 -0.85 -12.48
N CYS A 265 19.55 -0.18 -12.96
CA CYS A 265 19.65 1.27 -13.02
C CYS A 265 19.20 1.81 -14.39
N SER A 266 19.21 3.14 -14.55
CA SER A 266 18.83 3.84 -15.80
C SER A 266 19.84 3.73 -16.95
N GLN A 267 20.91 2.94 -16.80
CA GLN A 267 21.97 2.79 -17.80
C GLN A 267 21.60 1.77 -18.89
N VAL A 268 22.26 1.89 -20.05
CA VAL A 268 22.05 1.00 -21.22
C VAL A 268 23.35 0.53 -21.88
N HIS A 269 24.51 0.77 -21.25
CA HIS A 269 25.82 0.36 -21.79
C HIS A 269 26.06 -1.15 -21.68
N LYS A 270 27.03 -1.66 -22.45
CA LYS A 270 27.57 -3.02 -22.33
C LYS A 270 28.77 -3.08 -21.37
N VAL A 271 29.31 -4.26 -21.14
CA VAL A 271 30.60 -4.44 -20.45
C VAL A 271 31.70 -3.72 -21.24
N GLN A 272 32.48 -2.88 -20.57
CA GLN A 272 33.63 -2.18 -21.16
C GLN A 272 34.89 -3.05 -21.02
N HIS A 273 35.72 -3.04 -22.05
CA HIS A 273 36.95 -3.84 -22.10
C HIS A 273 37.99 -3.16 -23.00
N ASP A 274 39.27 -3.38 -22.68
CA ASP A 274 40.41 -3.06 -23.55
C ASP A 274 41.18 -4.34 -23.87
N CYS A 275 41.77 -4.45 -25.06
CA CYS A 275 42.54 -5.62 -25.47
C CYS A 275 43.90 -5.22 -26.04
N LYS A 276 44.96 -5.91 -25.59
CA LYS A 276 46.35 -5.67 -25.99
C LYS A 276 47.05 -6.99 -26.32
N PHE A 277 47.94 -6.96 -27.31
CA PHE A 277 48.85 -8.07 -27.61
C PHE A 277 50.25 -7.73 -27.10
N LEU A 278 50.88 -8.67 -26.40
CA LEU A 278 52.26 -8.58 -25.91
C LEU A 278 53.11 -9.58 -26.70
N GLU A 279 54.25 -9.13 -27.21
CA GLU A 279 55.17 -9.96 -27.99
C GLU A 279 55.95 -10.92 -27.09
N VAL A 280 55.95 -12.20 -27.46
CA VAL A 280 56.72 -13.26 -26.81
C VAL A 280 57.93 -13.58 -27.66
N TYR A 281 59.12 -13.44 -27.07
CA TYR A 281 60.41 -13.67 -27.71
C TYR A 281 61.04 -15.00 -27.27
N ASP A 282 61.69 -15.68 -28.21
CA ASP A 282 62.52 -16.87 -27.98
C ASP A 282 63.86 -16.64 -28.69
N LYS A 283 64.97 -16.70 -27.94
CA LYS A 283 66.35 -16.47 -28.42
C LYS A 283 66.53 -15.19 -29.25
N GLY A 284 65.81 -14.12 -28.90
CA GLY A 284 65.89 -12.81 -29.55
C GLY A 284 65.00 -12.61 -30.79
N ALA A 285 64.20 -13.61 -31.17
CA ALA A 285 63.20 -13.47 -32.24
C ALA A 285 61.77 -13.53 -31.68
N VAL A 286 60.83 -12.76 -32.26
CA VAL A 286 59.40 -12.90 -31.94
C VAL A 286 58.96 -14.31 -32.32
N ARG A 287 58.45 -15.05 -31.34
CA ARG A 287 57.89 -16.40 -31.46
C ARG A 287 56.37 -16.35 -31.57
N GLY A 288 55.72 -15.43 -30.86
CA GLY A 288 54.28 -15.43 -30.72
C GLY A 288 53.76 -14.27 -29.88
N TYR A 289 52.51 -14.37 -29.44
CA TYR A 289 51.85 -13.32 -28.67
C TYR A 289 51.07 -13.86 -27.46
N VAL A 290 51.04 -13.07 -26.39
CA VAL A 290 50.04 -13.16 -25.31
C VAL A 290 48.95 -12.12 -25.60
N CYS A 291 47.69 -12.49 -25.39
CA CYS A 291 46.55 -11.58 -25.53
C CYS A 291 46.01 -11.24 -24.13
N VAL A 292 46.05 -9.95 -23.76
CA VAL A 292 45.60 -9.46 -22.46
C VAL A 292 44.33 -8.65 -22.64
N ILE A 293 43.28 -9.00 -21.90
CA ILE A 293 41.97 -8.35 -21.96
C ILE A 293 41.69 -7.77 -20.58
N LYS A 294 41.61 -6.44 -20.48
CA LYS A 294 41.10 -5.73 -19.30
C LYS A 294 39.58 -5.74 -19.36
N VAL A 295 38.93 -6.01 -18.23
CA VAL A 295 37.47 -5.97 -18.07
C VAL A 295 37.13 -4.99 -16.95
N GLU A 296 36.30 -3.99 -17.23
CA GLU A 296 35.83 -3.06 -16.20
C GLU A 296 34.70 -3.66 -15.37
N GLN A 297 34.53 -3.20 -14.12
CA GLN A 297 33.36 -3.54 -13.31
C GLN A 297 32.07 -3.13 -14.03
N PHE A 298 31.08 -4.02 -14.05
CA PHE A 298 29.75 -3.71 -14.54
C PHE A 298 28.82 -3.33 -13.38
N CYS A 299 27.95 -2.34 -13.60
CA CYS A 299 27.13 -1.77 -12.52
C CYS A 299 26.06 -2.73 -12.01
N CYS A 300 25.48 -3.56 -12.89
CA CYS A 300 24.36 -4.46 -12.59
C CYS A 300 24.76 -5.95 -12.75
N ALA A 301 24.26 -6.65 -13.78
CA ALA A 301 24.55 -8.07 -14.01
C ALA A 301 24.97 -8.36 -15.46
N ALA A 302 26.09 -9.07 -15.64
CA ALA A 302 26.63 -9.50 -16.93
C ALA A 302 26.69 -11.03 -17.00
N PHE A 303 26.06 -11.60 -18.02
CA PHE A 303 25.91 -13.05 -18.21
C PHE A 303 26.84 -13.54 -19.32
N SER A 304 27.36 -14.76 -19.23
CA SER A 304 28.19 -15.34 -20.30
C SER A 304 27.37 -15.68 -21.56
N ARG A 305 26.10 -16.04 -21.37
CA ARG A 305 25.06 -16.32 -22.38
C ARG A 305 23.68 -16.21 -21.72
N ALA A 306 22.59 -16.50 -22.43
CA ALA A 306 21.26 -16.48 -21.81
C ALA A 306 21.16 -17.52 -20.66
N PRO A 307 20.38 -17.27 -19.59
CA PRO A 307 20.13 -18.27 -18.56
C PRO A 307 19.52 -19.54 -19.15
N ASP A 308 20.02 -20.69 -18.74
CA ASP A 308 19.52 -22.00 -19.16
C ASP A 308 18.28 -22.32 -18.30
N SER A 309 17.15 -21.72 -18.68
CA SER A 309 15.85 -21.79 -18.01
C SER A 309 14.71 -21.69 -19.04
N TRP A 310 13.66 -22.49 -18.89
CA TRP A 310 12.58 -22.61 -19.89
C TRP A 310 11.18 -22.34 -19.30
N GLU A 311 10.23 -21.99 -20.16
CA GLU A 311 8.79 -21.84 -19.87
C GLU A 311 7.95 -22.52 -20.99
N MET A 312 6.71 -22.92 -20.67
CA MET A 312 5.71 -23.32 -21.67
C MET A 312 4.82 -22.13 -22.05
N LYS A 313 4.79 -21.78 -23.33
CA LYS A 313 4.15 -20.54 -23.80
C LYS A 313 3.64 -20.68 -25.23
N ASP A 314 2.37 -20.35 -25.45
CA ASP A 314 1.66 -20.60 -26.70
C ASP A 314 1.73 -22.10 -27.13
N ASN A 315 1.64 -23.00 -26.15
CA ASN A 315 1.84 -24.45 -26.28
C ASN A 315 3.20 -24.88 -26.86
N GLN A 316 4.24 -24.05 -26.71
CA GLN A 316 5.62 -24.34 -27.12
C GLN A 316 6.59 -24.13 -25.96
N MET A 317 7.58 -25.01 -25.84
CA MET A 317 8.72 -24.82 -24.94
C MET A 317 9.61 -23.69 -25.47
N LYS A 318 9.87 -22.67 -24.65
CA LYS A 318 10.70 -21.51 -25.01
C LYS A 318 11.72 -21.24 -23.89
N GLN A 319 12.95 -20.91 -24.25
CA GLN A 319 13.95 -20.44 -23.28
C GLN A 319 13.58 -19.03 -22.82
N LEU A 320 13.64 -18.76 -21.52
CA LEU A 320 13.36 -17.45 -20.96
C LEU A 320 14.42 -16.44 -21.44
N ALA A 321 13.96 -15.27 -21.90
CA ALA A 321 14.87 -14.19 -22.21
C ALA A 321 15.57 -13.69 -20.93
N THR A 322 16.86 -13.38 -21.00
CA THR A 322 17.67 -12.92 -19.85
C THR A 322 17.00 -11.81 -19.03
N LYS A 323 16.27 -10.90 -19.70
CA LYS A 323 15.51 -9.84 -19.02
C LYS A 323 14.39 -10.37 -18.15
N ASP A 324 13.61 -11.31 -18.68
CA ASP A 324 12.41 -11.82 -18.04
C ASP A 324 12.79 -12.81 -16.93
N TRP A 325 13.82 -13.64 -17.16
CA TRP A 325 14.45 -14.47 -16.13
C TRP A 325 14.95 -13.63 -14.95
N ALA A 326 15.74 -12.57 -15.20
CA ALA A 326 16.26 -11.72 -14.13
C ALA A 326 15.13 -11.02 -13.35
N ALA A 327 14.09 -10.54 -14.05
CA ALA A 327 12.91 -9.92 -13.44
C ALA A 327 12.08 -10.90 -12.60
N TRP A 328 11.92 -12.15 -13.04
CA TRP A 328 11.25 -13.20 -12.28
C TRP A 328 12.09 -13.65 -11.07
N MET A 329 13.41 -13.80 -11.21
CA MET A 329 14.30 -14.17 -10.11
C MET A 329 14.21 -13.19 -8.94
N ILE A 330 14.25 -11.88 -9.21
CA ILE A 330 14.17 -10.86 -8.16
C ILE A 330 12.75 -10.63 -7.63
N LYS A 331 11.71 -11.10 -8.34
CA LYS A 331 10.31 -10.91 -7.97
C LYS A 331 10.12 -11.40 -6.53
N THR A 332 9.66 -10.51 -5.66
CA THR A 332 9.22 -10.87 -4.33
C THR A 332 7.70 -10.91 -4.33
N ASP A 333 7.11 -11.94 -3.73
CA ASP A 333 5.68 -11.97 -3.45
C ASP A 333 5.39 -10.98 -2.32
N THR A 334 5.24 -9.71 -2.70
CA THR A 334 5.14 -8.57 -1.79
C THR A 334 3.81 -8.55 -1.03
N GLY A 335 3.82 -9.16 0.16
CA GLY A 335 2.73 -9.05 1.12
C GLY A 335 2.68 -7.66 1.79
N VAL A 336 1.47 -7.22 2.12
CA VAL A 336 1.18 -6.01 2.89
C VAL A 336 0.84 -6.42 4.34
N LEU A 337 1.52 -5.82 5.33
CA LEU A 337 1.30 -6.08 6.76
C LEU A 337 0.81 -4.80 7.46
N ILE A 338 -0.45 -4.80 7.90
CA ILE A 338 -1.14 -3.61 8.42
C ILE A 338 -1.33 -3.72 9.95
N PHE A 339 -0.52 -2.96 10.69
CA PHE A 339 -0.60 -2.88 12.15
C PHE A 339 -1.68 -1.88 12.63
N SER A 340 -2.40 -2.26 13.68
CA SER A 340 -3.23 -1.37 14.50
C SER A 340 -2.96 -1.58 16.00
N HIS A 341 -3.17 -0.55 16.80
CA HIS A 341 -3.17 -0.67 18.27
C HIS A 341 -4.32 -1.54 18.81
N SER A 342 -5.40 -1.71 18.04
CA SER A 342 -6.46 -2.70 18.27
C SER A 342 -7.42 -2.71 17.07
N TRP A 343 -7.31 -3.72 16.20
CA TRP A 343 -8.20 -3.86 15.03
C TRP A 343 -9.68 -3.95 15.46
N ALA A 344 -9.96 -4.42 16.68
CA ALA A 344 -11.29 -4.37 17.28
C ALA A 344 -11.86 -2.93 17.38
N VAL A 345 -11.07 -1.97 17.84
CA VAL A 345 -11.52 -0.58 18.03
C VAL A 345 -11.87 0.08 16.71
N ASP A 346 -11.05 -0.13 15.68
CA ASP A 346 -11.25 0.41 14.34
C ASP A 346 -12.51 -0.19 13.69
N LEU A 347 -12.78 -1.47 13.96
CA LEU A 347 -14.01 -2.17 13.58
C LEU A 347 -15.22 -1.87 14.50
N GLY A 348 -15.10 -0.91 15.42
CA GLY A 348 -16.19 -0.43 16.28
C GLY A 348 -16.52 -1.33 17.48
N LEU A 349 -15.67 -2.31 17.80
CA LEU A 349 -15.77 -3.18 18.97
C LEU A 349 -14.96 -2.62 20.16
N GLN A 350 -15.18 -3.16 21.36
CA GLN A 350 -14.41 -2.77 22.55
C GLN A 350 -12.99 -3.37 22.55
N ARG A 351 -12.02 -2.60 23.08
CA ARG A 351 -10.62 -3.04 23.23
C ARG A 351 -10.49 -4.11 24.32
N ARG A 352 -9.78 -5.20 24.02
CA ARG A 352 -9.40 -6.22 25.03
C ARG A 352 -8.14 -5.79 25.77
N ARG A 353 -8.22 -5.65 27.10
CA ARG A 353 -7.02 -5.45 27.96
C ARG A 353 -6.07 -6.64 27.77
N GLY A 354 -4.77 -6.36 27.63
CA GLY A 354 -3.71 -7.37 27.43
C GLY A 354 -3.33 -7.64 25.96
N VAL A 355 -4.16 -7.22 24.99
CA VAL A 355 -3.73 -7.08 23.59
C VAL A 355 -2.85 -5.83 23.46
N ILE A 356 -1.67 -6.00 22.87
CA ILE A 356 -0.66 -4.96 22.66
C ILE A 356 -0.95 -4.25 21.33
N CYS A 357 -1.10 -5.05 20.27
CA CYS A 357 -1.49 -4.64 18.93
C CYS A 357 -2.09 -5.83 18.17
N ASP A 358 -2.72 -5.53 17.03
CA ASP A 358 -3.21 -6.51 16.07
C ASP A 358 -2.58 -6.18 14.70
N ALA A 359 -2.26 -7.18 13.87
CA ALA A 359 -1.64 -6.99 12.55
C ALA A 359 -2.28 -7.89 11.49
N LEU A 360 -2.67 -7.31 10.35
CA LEU A 360 -3.30 -8.03 9.24
C LEU A 360 -2.29 -8.21 8.10
N LEU A 361 -1.92 -9.45 7.79
CA LEU A 361 -1.11 -9.84 6.64
C LEU A 361 -2.01 -10.18 5.45
N ILE A 362 -1.69 -9.62 4.28
CA ILE A 362 -2.29 -9.95 2.99
C ILE A 362 -1.13 -10.22 2.03
N SER A 363 -0.98 -11.44 1.51
CA SER A 363 0.12 -11.82 0.62
C SER A 363 -0.34 -12.72 -0.53
N PRO A 364 0.43 -12.83 -1.63
CA PRO A 364 0.12 -13.74 -2.72
C PRO A 364 0.00 -15.20 -2.26
N ASN A 365 -0.80 -15.97 -2.99
CA ASN A 365 -1.05 -17.40 -2.82
C ASN A 365 -1.51 -17.86 -1.42
N ASN A 366 -1.97 -16.92 -0.58
CA ASN A 366 -2.39 -17.19 0.79
C ASN A 366 -3.76 -16.56 1.11
N VAL A 367 -4.41 -17.07 2.15
CA VAL A 367 -5.54 -16.41 2.83
C VAL A 367 -5.00 -15.35 3.80
N PRO A 368 -5.63 -14.17 3.92
CA PRO A 368 -5.26 -13.17 4.92
C PRO A 368 -5.16 -13.70 6.35
N ILE A 369 -4.11 -13.28 7.05
CA ILE A 369 -3.82 -13.71 8.43
C ILE A 369 -3.92 -12.52 9.37
N LEU A 370 -4.76 -12.63 10.40
CA LEU A 370 -4.88 -11.64 11.47
C LEU A 370 -4.10 -12.14 12.70
N TYR A 371 -2.95 -11.52 12.96
CA TYR A 371 -2.17 -11.75 14.18
C TYR A 371 -2.64 -10.83 15.31
N THR A 372 -3.15 -11.40 16.40
CA THR A 372 -3.36 -10.69 17.67
C THR A 372 -2.14 -10.89 18.56
N ILE A 373 -1.46 -9.81 18.93
CA ILE A 373 -0.23 -9.84 19.74
C ILE A 373 -0.57 -9.45 21.18
N CYS A 374 -0.37 -10.36 22.13
CA CYS A 374 -0.79 -10.21 23.52
C CYS A 374 0.37 -10.42 24.53
N ASN A 375 0.24 -9.85 25.73
CA ASN A 375 1.24 -10.01 26.80
C ASN A 375 1.14 -11.34 27.57
N LYS A 376 0.00 -12.04 27.46
CA LYS A 376 -0.30 -13.34 28.08
C LYS A 376 -1.28 -14.09 27.19
N TRP A 377 -1.13 -15.41 27.05
CA TRP A 377 -2.11 -16.25 26.35
C TRP A 377 -3.25 -16.69 27.28
N ASP A 378 -4.49 -16.59 26.79
CA ASP A 378 -5.72 -17.12 27.40
C ASP A 378 -6.77 -17.43 26.30
N LEU A 379 -7.79 -18.22 26.63
CA LEU A 379 -8.86 -18.59 25.68
C LEU A 379 -9.72 -17.40 25.21
N GLY A 380 -9.79 -16.33 25.99
CA GLY A 380 -10.47 -15.08 25.66
C GLY A 380 -9.74 -14.28 24.57
N TYR A 381 -8.42 -14.36 24.46
CA TYR A 381 -7.70 -13.76 23.32
C TYR A 381 -7.96 -14.53 22.01
N ARG A 382 -8.13 -15.87 22.05
CA ARG A 382 -8.62 -16.63 20.87
C ARG A 382 -10.02 -16.17 20.48
N TRP A 383 -10.92 -16.02 21.46
CA TRP A 383 -12.29 -15.56 21.19
C TRP A 383 -12.31 -14.13 20.63
N TYR A 384 -11.50 -13.22 21.18
CA TYR A 384 -11.27 -11.87 20.64
C TYR A 384 -10.79 -11.92 19.18
N ALA A 385 -9.71 -12.64 18.88
CA ALA A 385 -9.15 -12.70 17.52
C ALA A 385 -10.15 -13.28 16.51
N MET A 386 -10.92 -14.30 16.89
CA MET A 386 -12.03 -14.83 16.08
C MET A 386 -13.16 -13.81 15.88
N THR A 387 -13.52 -13.02 16.91
CA THR A 387 -14.50 -11.93 16.76
C THR A 387 -14.01 -10.85 15.82
N VAL A 388 -12.75 -10.39 15.96
CA VAL A 388 -12.15 -9.36 15.09
C VAL A 388 -12.09 -9.84 13.64
N ALA A 389 -11.58 -11.05 13.38
CA ALA A 389 -11.55 -11.63 12.04
C ALA A 389 -12.95 -11.79 11.43
N ARG A 390 -13.94 -12.24 12.21
CA ARG A 390 -15.34 -12.35 11.77
C ARG A 390 -15.93 -10.98 11.43
N THR A 391 -15.78 -9.98 12.29
CA THR A 391 -16.31 -8.63 12.07
C THR A 391 -15.60 -7.93 10.91
N LEU A 392 -14.28 -8.15 10.73
CA LEU A 392 -13.53 -7.66 9.58
C LEU A 392 -14.08 -8.23 8.28
N LYS A 393 -14.22 -9.56 8.18
CA LYS A 393 -14.84 -10.24 7.01
C LYS A 393 -16.27 -9.75 6.75
N GLN A 394 -17.09 -9.59 7.79
CA GLN A 394 -18.46 -9.08 7.66
C GLN A 394 -18.51 -7.63 7.16
N ARG A 395 -17.61 -6.75 7.62
CA ARG A 395 -17.54 -5.37 7.12
C ARG A 395 -16.99 -5.29 5.70
N LEU A 396 -15.98 -6.09 5.36
CA LEU A 396 -15.41 -6.10 4.01
C LEU A 396 -16.44 -6.45 2.94
N ALA A 397 -17.33 -7.41 3.22
CA ALA A 397 -18.50 -7.66 2.37
C ALA A 397 -19.55 -6.53 2.47
N ASN A 398 -20.11 -6.28 3.66
CA ASN A 398 -21.33 -5.47 3.82
C ASN A 398 -21.14 -3.94 3.76
N MET A 399 -19.90 -3.46 3.83
CA MET A 399 -19.53 -2.03 3.83
C MET A 399 -18.41 -1.74 2.83
N GLY A 400 -17.43 -2.62 2.71
CA GLY A 400 -16.35 -2.52 1.72
C GLY A 400 -16.73 -3.00 0.32
N GLY A 401 -17.89 -3.65 0.15
CA GLY A 401 -18.37 -4.14 -1.14
C GLY A 401 -17.54 -5.29 -1.75
N TYR A 402 -16.71 -5.98 -0.95
CA TYR A 402 -15.77 -6.98 -1.47
C TYR A 402 -16.52 -8.17 -2.10
N PRO A 403 -16.33 -8.45 -3.42
CA PRO A 403 -17.12 -9.45 -4.15
C PRO A 403 -16.52 -10.86 -4.10
N GLY A 404 -15.27 -11.01 -3.65
CA GLY A 404 -14.52 -12.27 -3.72
C GLY A 404 -14.79 -13.24 -2.56
N ARG A 405 -14.27 -14.47 -2.70
CA ARG A 405 -14.21 -15.46 -1.61
C ARG A 405 -13.17 -15.01 -0.57
N LEU A 406 -13.62 -14.48 0.57
CA LEU A 406 -12.75 -13.99 1.63
C LEU A 406 -12.62 -14.99 2.79
N GLY A 407 -11.41 -15.45 3.10
CA GLY A 407 -11.04 -16.06 4.38
C GLY A 407 -10.24 -15.07 5.23
N ILE A 408 -10.25 -15.24 6.55
CA ILE A 408 -9.32 -14.54 7.45
C ILE A 408 -8.94 -15.51 8.56
N ILE A 409 -7.65 -15.80 8.72
CA ILE A 409 -7.13 -16.76 9.70
C ILE A 409 -6.69 -16.00 10.97
N PRO A 410 -7.36 -16.14 12.12
CA PRO A 410 -6.96 -15.49 13.37
C PRO A 410 -5.89 -16.32 14.10
N LEU A 411 -4.71 -15.74 14.28
CA LEU A 411 -3.60 -16.31 15.07
C LEU A 411 -3.31 -15.43 16.29
N VAL A 412 -2.98 -16.05 17.43
CA VAL A 412 -2.67 -15.33 18.68
C VAL A 412 -1.20 -15.58 19.04
N LEU A 413 -0.42 -14.51 19.16
CA LEU A 413 1.00 -14.53 19.49
C LEU A 413 1.24 -13.93 20.88
N GLN A 414 1.89 -14.66 21.77
CA GLN A 414 2.30 -14.14 23.07
C GLN A 414 3.73 -13.59 22.99
N LEU A 415 3.93 -12.35 23.44
CA LEU A 415 5.27 -11.80 23.69
C LEU A 415 5.82 -12.28 25.04
N GLY A 416 6.97 -12.94 25.03
CA GLY A 416 7.67 -13.41 26.23
C GLY A 416 9.05 -14.01 25.90
N PRO A 417 9.98 -14.10 26.87
CA PRO A 417 11.37 -14.48 26.62
C PRO A 417 11.61 -15.99 26.42
N HIS A 418 10.63 -16.84 26.72
CA HIS A 418 10.78 -18.30 26.64
C HIS A 418 9.58 -19.01 26.02
N HIS A 419 9.92 -19.97 25.15
CA HIS A 419 9.12 -21.05 24.55
C HIS A 419 8.33 -20.77 23.26
N THR A 420 8.15 -21.88 22.57
CA THR A 420 7.60 -22.07 21.22
C THR A 420 6.18 -21.56 21.06
N VAL A 421 5.87 -21.12 19.83
CA VAL A 421 4.50 -20.95 19.35
C VAL A 421 3.76 -22.26 19.55
N ARG A 422 2.79 -22.29 20.49
CA ARG A 422 1.90 -23.44 20.67
C ARG A 422 0.89 -23.47 19.53
N ALA A 423 1.29 -24.02 18.39
CA ALA A 423 0.43 -24.35 17.25
C ALA A 423 -0.53 -25.54 17.53
N GLY A 424 -1.00 -25.64 18.77
CA GLY A 424 -1.89 -26.69 19.26
C GLY A 424 -3.29 -26.15 19.48
N LEU A 425 -4.06 -26.02 18.39
CA LEU A 425 -5.53 -26.11 18.29
C LEU A 425 -5.96 -25.63 16.90
N GLU A 426 -7.02 -26.22 16.36
CA GLU A 426 -7.56 -26.03 15.01
C GLU A 426 -7.47 -24.58 14.49
N ILE A 427 -6.55 -24.38 13.54
CA ILE A 427 -6.53 -23.24 12.63
C ILE A 427 -7.68 -23.46 11.63
N PRO A 428 -8.52 -22.44 11.32
CA PRO A 428 -9.57 -22.60 10.32
C PRO A 428 -8.96 -22.80 8.92
N ILE A 429 -8.95 -24.05 8.46
CA ILE A 429 -8.51 -24.41 7.10
C ILE A 429 -9.55 -23.90 6.10
N TYR A 430 -9.08 -23.09 5.15
CA TYR A 430 -9.86 -22.65 4.00
C TYR A 430 -9.41 -23.42 2.75
N PRO A 431 -10.32 -23.83 1.84
CA PRO A 431 -9.94 -24.36 0.54
C PRO A 431 -9.12 -23.34 -0.28
N GLU A 432 -8.21 -23.81 -1.13
CA GLU A 432 -7.31 -22.99 -1.95
C GLU A 432 -8.00 -21.89 -2.76
N SER A 433 -9.27 -22.08 -3.15
CA SER A 433 -10.12 -21.05 -3.77
C SER A 433 -10.42 -19.80 -2.92
N TYR A 434 -9.83 -19.68 -1.73
CA TYR A 434 -9.80 -18.50 -0.87
C TYR A 434 -8.42 -17.79 -0.84
N ASN A 435 -7.39 -18.38 -1.45
CA ASN A 435 -6.06 -17.77 -1.59
C ASN A 435 -6.08 -16.67 -2.66
N PHE A 436 -5.26 -15.64 -2.50
CA PHE A 436 -5.11 -14.61 -3.54
C PHE A 436 -4.05 -14.99 -4.58
N THR A 437 -4.50 -15.58 -5.69
CA THR A 437 -3.64 -16.00 -6.80
C THR A 437 -3.22 -14.85 -7.71
N THR A 438 -3.82 -13.66 -7.59
CA THR A 438 -3.42 -12.46 -8.37
C THR A 438 -3.33 -11.20 -7.52
N MET A 439 -2.42 -10.29 -7.88
CA MET A 439 -2.28 -8.98 -7.22
C MET A 439 -3.58 -8.17 -7.28
N GLN A 440 -4.35 -8.30 -8.37
CA GLN A 440 -5.65 -7.63 -8.52
C GLN A 440 -6.66 -8.04 -7.43
N GLN A 441 -6.64 -9.29 -6.97
CA GLN A 441 -7.50 -9.75 -5.86
C GLN A 441 -7.09 -9.11 -4.53
N MET A 442 -5.79 -8.89 -4.32
CA MET A 442 -5.24 -8.16 -3.17
C MET A 442 -5.58 -6.67 -3.24
N GLU A 443 -5.44 -6.03 -4.41
CA GLU A 443 -5.80 -4.62 -4.63
C GLU A 443 -7.28 -4.37 -4.35
N VAL A 444 -8.19 -5.22 -4.85
CA VAL A 444 -9.63 -5.11 -4.57
C VAL A 444 -9.91 -5.30 -3.07
N LEU A 445 -9.20 -6.20 -2.38
CA LEU A 445 -9.33 -6.31 -0.91
C LEU A 445 -8.88 -5.03 -0.20
N LEU A 446 -7.74 -4.45 -0.60
CA LEU A 446 -7.21 -3.23 -0.01
C LEU A 446 -8.13 -2.02 -0.27
N GLN A 447 -8.75 -1.92 -1.45
CA GLN A 447 -9.77 -0.92 -1.75
C GLN A 447 -11.00 -1.08 -0.84
N SER A 448 -11.56 -2.29 -0.73
CA SER A 448 -12.64 -2.58 0.23
C SER A 448 -12.24 -2.28 1.68
N LEU A 449 -10.97 -2.49 2.05
CA LEU A 449 -10.46 -2.23 3.38
C LEU A 449 -10.35 -0.74 3.70
N VAL A 450 -9.94 0.09 2.73
CA VAL A 450 -10.01 1.55 2.84
C VAL A 450 -11.44 2.01 3.11
N ILE A 451 -12.43 1.45 2.41
CA ILE A 451 -13.85 1.78 2.65
C ILE A 451 -14.30 1.33 4.06
N VAL A 452 -13.79 0.20 4.59
CA VAL A 452 -14.12 -0.26 5.95
C VAL A 452 -13.50 0.59 7.06
N LEU A 453 -12.28 1.10 6.87
CA LEU A 453 -11.53 1.86 7.87
C LEU A 453 -11.81 3.37 7.82
N PHE A 454 -11.84 3.95 6.63
CA PHE A 454 -12.07 5.38 6.42
C PHE A 454 -13.57 5.71 6.22
N GLY A 455 -14.42 4.70 6.03
CA GLY A 455 -15.83 4.89 5.73
C GLY A 455 -16.70 5.28 6.92
N PHE A 456 -17.57 6.27 6.70
CA PHE A 456 -18.66 6.61 7.59
C PHE A 456 -19.96 6.88 6.81
N ARG A 457 -21.10 6.64 7.46
CA ARG A 457 -22.41 7.13 7.01
C ARG A 457 -22.73 8.44 7.74
N SER A 458 -23.41 9.36 7.07
CA SER A 458 -23.77 10.66 7.66
C SER A 458 -24.65 10.45 8.89
N PHE A 459 -24.27 10.99 10.04
CA PHE A 459 -25.08 10.86 11.26
C PHE A 459 -26.30 11.79 11.26
N LEU A 460 -26.16 13.00 10.71
CA LEU A 460 -27.07 14.13 10.98
C LEU A 460 -28.27 14.24 10.03
N ASN A 461 -28.29 13.40 8.99
CA ASN A 461 -29.38 13.28 8.04
C ASN A 461 -29.83 11.81 8.04
N GLU A 462 -31.04 11.53 8.54
CA GLU A 462 -31.73 10.25 8.32
C GLU A 462 -32.34 10.24 6.89
N GLU A 463 -31.54 10.66 5.92
CA GLU A 463 -31.90 10.79 4.50
C GLU A 463 -31.70 9.44 3.79
N LEU A 464 -32.80 8.69 3.73
CA LEU A 464 -33.06 7.59 2.78
C LEU A 464 -32.20 6.33 2.94
N ASN A 465 -32.55 5.31 2.15
CA ASN A 465 -31.73 4.13 1.86
C ASN A 465 -30.54 4.49 0.95
N SER A 466 -29.81 5.56 1.29
CA SER A 466 -28.59 5.94 0.58
C SER A 466 -27.46 5.01 1.01
N GLU A 467 -27.07 4.12 0.11
CA GLU A 467 -26.00 3.13 0.36
C GLU A 467 -24.60 3.77 0.40
N ALA A 468 -24.49 5.04 -0.04
CA ALA A 468 -23.25 5.79 -0.19
C ALA A 468 -22.52 6.02 1.15
N VAL A 469 -21.35 5.37 1.29
CA VAL A 469 -20.39 5.62 2.35
C VAL A 469 -19.53 6.84 1.99
N THR A 470 -19.40 7.81 2.89
CA THR A 470 -18.42 8.90 2.76
C THR A 470 -17.09 8.44 3.34
N LEU A 471 -15.95 8.76 2.71
CA LEU A 471 -14.62 8.52 3.30
C LEU A 471 -14.16 9.72 4.13
N PHE A 472 -13.48 9.47 5.25
CA PHE A 472 -12.71 10.47 5.98
C PHE A 472 -11.51 10.96 5.14
N THR A 473 -11.14 12.22 5.31
CA THR A 473 -9.84 12.72 4.84
C THR A 473 -8.69 12.10 5.64
N ASP A 474 -7.48 12.19 5.09
CA ASP A 474 -6.23 11.89 5.78
C ASP A 474 -6.14 12.60 7.15
N GLN A 475 -6.45 13.90 7.21
CA GLN A 475 -6.42 14.71 8.44
C GLN A 475 -7.43 14.21 9.49
N GLN A 476 -8.65 13.87 9.05
CA GLN A 476 -9.70 13.32 9.92
C GLN A 476 -9.31 11.92 10.43
N TYR A 477 -8.76 11.07 9.56
CA TYR A 477 -8.32 9.72 9.92
C TYR A 477 -7.07 9.73 10.82
N GLN A 478 -6.13 10.65 10.63
CA GLN A 478 -4.99 10.84 11.53
C GLN A 478 -5.41 11.12 12.98
N LEU A 479 -6.50 11.87 13.20
CA LEU A 479 -7.10 12.04 14.52
C LEU A 479 -7.73 10.74 15.04
N LEU A 480 -8.43 9.98 14.17
CA LEU A 480 -8.95 8.65 14.52
C LEU A 480 -7.84 7.60 14.76
N LEU A 481 -6.61 7.81 14.29
CA LEU A 481 -5.45 6.97 14.62
C LEU A 481 -4.79 7.32 15.95
N LYS A 482 -4.88 8.57 16.46
CA LYS A 482 -4.17 8.99 17.69
C LYS A 482 -4.44 8.06 18.86
N ASP A 483 -3.38 7.62 19.53
CA ASP A 483 -3.48 6.84 20.77
C ASP A 483 -4.05 7.72 21.91
N LEU A 484 -5.33 7.53 22.21
CA LEU A 484 -6.04 8.22 23.29
C LEU A 484 -5.53 7.85 24.69
N CYS A 485 -4.74 6.77 24.84
CA CYS A 485 -4.11 6.44 26.11
C CYS A 485 -2.97 7.44 26.44
N LYS A 486 -2.30 7.99 25.41
CA LYS A 486 -1.22 8.99 25.52
C LYS A 486 -1.74 10.42 25.33
N ASN A 487 -2.58 10.65 24.32
CA ASN A 487 -3.09 11.97 23.94
C ASN A 487 -4.43 12.22 24.63
N ARG A 488 -4.39 12.81 25.82
CA ARG A 488 -5.55 12.98 26.72
C ARG A 488 -6.29 14.31 26.54
N GLU A 489 -5.64 15.31 25.97
CA GLU A 489 -6.21 16.61 25.65
C GLU A 489 -5.96 16.86 24.15
N LEU A 490 -7.01 17.25 23.43
CA LEU A 490 -7.02 17.37 21.98
C LEU A 490 -7.86 18.59 21.56
N PHE A 491 -7.27 19.49 20.77
CA PHE A 491 -7.99 20.62 20.18
C PHE A 491 -8.12 20.43 18.67
N VAL A 492 -9.35 20.41 18.16
CA VAL A 492 -9.65 20.10 16.75
C VAL A 492 -10.20 21.35 16.08
N HIS A 493 -9.31 22.07 15.38
CA HIS A 493 -9.64 23.28 14.64
C HIS A 493 -10.04 22.88 13.22
N GLY A 494 -11.25 23.22 12.77
CA GLY A 494 -11.72 22.83 11.44
C GLY A 494 -12.53 23.91 10.74
N SER A 495 -12.34 24.06 9.44
CA SER A 495 -13.12 24.94 8.58
C SER A 495 -14.63 24.59 8.58
N PRO A 496 -15.52 25.47 8.11
CA PRO A 496 -16.92 25.12 7.89
C PRO A 496 -17.03 23.88 6.96
N GLY A 497 -17.97 22.97 7.24
CA GLY A 497 -18.17 21.74 6.43
C GLY A 497 -17.00 20.73 6.44
N SER A 498 -15.98 20.89 7.29
CA SER A 498 -14.90 19.92 7.51
C SER A 498 -15.30 18.71 8.39
N GLY A 499 -16.60 18.48 8.60
CA GLY A 499 -17.11 17.29 9.30
C GLY A 499 -16.89 17.22 10.81
N LYS A 500 -16.48 18.32 11.48
CA LYS A 500 -16.21 18.42 12.93
C LYS A 500 -17.14 17.58 13.82
N THR A 501 -18.45 17.83 13.78
CA THR A 501 -19.45 17.10 14.59
C THR A 501 -19.47 15.61 14.28
N THR A 502 -19.37 15.19 13.02
CA THR A 502 -19.26 13.76 12.65
C THR A 502 -18.03 13.10 13.28
N LEU A 503 -16.91 13.83 13.30
CA LEU A 503 -15.65 13.38 13.90
C LEU A 503 -15.73 13.36 15.44
N ALA A 504 -16.45 14.30 16.06
CA ALA A 504 -16.76 14.29 17.49
C ALA A 504 -17.59 13.05 17.90
N LEU A 505 -18.62 12.70 17.11
CA LEU A 505 -19.39 11.47 17.30
C LEU A 505 -18.50 10.22 17.20
N LYS A 506 -17.59 10.16 16.21
CA LYS A 506 -16.61 9.07 16.10
C LYS A 506 -15.59 9.01 17.24
N ILE A 507 -15.15 10.14 17.77
CA ILE A 507 -14.27 10.15 18.95
C ILE A 507 -15.02 9.63 20.17
N MET A 508 -16.32 9.91 20.33
CA MET A 508 -17.09 9.31 21.44
C MET A 508 -17.28 7.80 21.29
N GLU A 509 -17.56 7.30 20.08
CA GLU A 509 -17.53 5.86 19.79
C GLU A 509 -16.15 5.24 20.12
N LYS A 510 -15.05 5.90 19.71
CA LYS A 510 -13.67 5.45 19.97
C LYS A 510 -13.32 5.47 21.47
N ILE A 511 -13.64 6.54 22.20
CA ILE A 511 -13.43 6.66 23.66
C ILE A 511 -14.15 5.50 24.37
N ARG A 512 -15.43 5.29 24.07
CA ARG A 512 -16.23 4.20 24.64
C ARG A 512 -15.58 2.84 24.43
N ASN A 513 -15.05 2.61 23.23
CA ASN A 513 -14.43 1.36 22.84
C ASN A 513 -13.02 1.15 23.42
N VAL A 514 -12.19 2.19 23.48
CA VAL A 514 -10.81 2.14 24.01
C VAL A 514 -10.78 1.93 25.52
N PHE A 515 -11.70 2.56 26.25
CA PHE A 515 -11.73 2.55 27.73
C PHE A 515 -12.80 1.61 28.33
N SER A 516 -13.60 0.94 27.51
CA SER A 516 -14.72 0.07 27.91
C SER A 516 -15.78 0.79 28.75
N CYS A 517 -16.05 2.05 28.41
CA CYS A 517 -16.93 2.95 29.16
C CYS A 517 -18.43 2.69 28.90
N GLN A 518 -19.26 3.08 29.87
CA GLN A 518 -20.72 3.20 29.71
C GLN A 518 -21.08 4.62 29.22
N ALA A 519 -22.34 4.83 28.83
CA ALA A 519 -22.82 6.17 28.43
C ALA A 519 -22.71 7.19 29.57
N GLU A 520 -22.77 6.75 30.83
CA GLU A 520 -22.63 7.57 32.04
C GLU A 520 -21.19 7.97 32.39
N ASP A 521 -20.19 7.48 31.65
CA ASP A 521 -18.77 7.84 31.78
C ASP A 521 -18.34 8.97 30.83
N ILE A 522 -19.16 9.28 29.81
CA ILE A 522 -18.81 10.19 28.71
C ILE A 522 -19.83 11.33 28.66
N LEU A 523 -19.36 12.56 28.67
CA LEU A 523 -20.17 13.77 28.51
C LEU A 523 -19.94 14.39 27.14
N TYR A 524 -21.02 14.68 26.42
CA TYR A 524 -21.03 15.50 25.23
C TYR A 524 -21.63 16.87 25.56
N ILE A 525 -20.92 17.95 25.27
CA ILE A 525 -21.40 19.31 25.51
C ILE A 525 -21.60 20.01 24.17
N CYS A 526 -22.84 20.35 23.85
CA CYS A 526 -23.21 21.13 22.65
C CYS A 526 -24.47 21.97 22.92
N GLU A 527 -24.56 23.16 22.31
CA GLU A 527 -25.71 24.06 22.51
C GLU A 527 -26.89 23.75 21.57
N ASN A 528 -26.71 22.91 20.53
CA ASN A 528 -27.79 22.49 19.64
C ASN A 528 -28.68 21.41 20.32
N HIS A 529 -29.94 21.76 20.56
CA HIS A 529 -30.94 20.91 21.21
C HIS A 529 -31.32 19.65 20.40
N ALA A 530 -31.38 19.74 19.07
CA ALA A 530 -31.68 18.60 18.21
C ALA A 530 -30.51 17.60 18.19
N LEU A 531 -29.28 18.09 18.03
CA LEU A 531 -28.07 17.29 18.08
C LEU A 531 -27.90 16.60 19.45
N LYS A 532 -28.15 17.33 20.54
CA LYS A 532 -28.23 16.77 21.90
C LYS A 532 -29.25 15.63 22.00
N ARG A 533 -30.45 15.79 21.44
CA ARG A 533 -31.51 14.76 21.46
C ARG A 533 -31.11 13.52 20.66
N PHE A 534 -30.61 13.72 19.44
CA PHE A 534 -30.10 12.66 18.57
C PHE A 534 -28.99 11.84 19.23
N VAL A 535 -28.02 12.49 19.87
CA VAL A 535 -26.93 11.81 20.59
C VAL A 535 -27.46 11.03 21.79
N SER A 536 -28.38 11.63 22.56
CA SER A 536 -29.05 10.97 23.70
C SER A 536 -29.78 9.69 23.27
N GLN A 537 -30.49 9.72 22.13
CA GLN A 537 -31.23 8.57 21.60
C GLN A 537 -30.33 7.38 21.22
N ARG A 538 -29.04 7.61 20.92
CA ARG A 538 -28.08 6.55 20.58
C ARG A 538 -27.42 5.87 21.78
N ASN A 539 -27.66 6.37 23.01
CA ASN A 539 -27.07 5.85 24.25
C ASN A 539 -25.54 5.64 24.18
N ILE A 540 -24.82 6.60 23.60
CA ILE A 540 -23.34 6.60 23.49
C ILE A 540 -22.71 7.33 24.68
N CYS A 541 -23.34 8.41 25.13
CA CYS A 541 -22.87 9.34 26.14
C CYS A 541 -24.05 10.16 26.71
N GLN A 542 -23.84 10.85 27.83
CA GLN A 542 -24.76 11.90 28.29
C GLN A 542 -24.56 13.17 27.46
N ALA A 543 -25.61 13.74 26.87
CA ALA A 543 -25.52 14.98 26.09
C ALA A 543 -26.16 16.17 26.84
N VAL A 544 -25.45 17.30 26.96
CA VAL A 544 -25.87 18.49 27.72
C VAL A 544 -25.54 19.80 26.99
N SER A 545 -26.29 20.86 27.30
CA SER A 545 -25.91 22.23 26.93
C SER A 545 -24.90 22.80 27.94
N ARG A 546 -24.07 23.78 27.54
CA ARG A 546 -23.06 24.38 28.43
C ARG A 546 -23.69 25.00 29.67
N LYS A 547 -24.87 25.62 29.53
CA LYS A 547 -25.64 26.19 30.66
C LYS A 547 -26.09 25.11 31.65
N TYR A 548 -26.45 23.91 31.18
CA TYR A 548 -26.76 22.78 32.05
C TYR A 548 -25.49 22.18 32.68
N PHE A 549 -24.41 22.07 31.90
CA PHE A 549 -23.11 21.62 32.39
C PHE A 549 -22.59 22.49 33.54
N MET A 550 -22.69 23.82 33.44
CA MET A 550 -22.21 24.72 34.49
C MET A 550 -23.00 24.60 35.79
N LYS A 551 -24.32 24.43 35.72
CA LYS A 551 -25.20 24.34 36.90
C LYS A 551 -25.14 23.00 37.65
N ASN A 552 -24.80 21.89 36.99
CA ASN A 552 -24.89 20.55 37.57
C ASN A 552 -23.52 19.96 37.97
N THR A 553 -23.52 18.95 38.82
CA THR A 553 -22.34 18.17 39.20
C THR A 553 -22.30 16.84 38.45
N PHE A 554 -21.10 16.42 38.08
CA PHE A 554 -20.86 15.20 37.31
C PHE A 554 -19.81 14.38 38.06
N PHE A 555 -20.24 13.26 38.65
CA PHE A 555 -19.41 12.40 39.50
C PHE A 555 -18.95 11.10 38.79
N THR A 556 -19.74 10.59 37.84
CA THR A 556 -19.42 9.40 37.04
C THR A 556 -18.56 9.71 35.82
N ILE A 557 -18.71 10.92 35.26
CA ILE A 557 -18.05 11.34 34.01
C ILE A 557 -16.53 11.29 34.15
N LYS A 558 -15.91 10.54 33.23
CA LYS A 558 -14.46 10.41 33.05
C LYS A 558 -13.99 11.17 31.82
N HIS A 559 -14.75 11.18 30.73
CA HIS A 559 -14.37 11.76 29.44
C HIS A 559 -15.35 12.85 29.01
N ILE A 560 -14.85 13.90 28.35
CA ILE A 560 -15.65 15.03 27.88
C ILE A 560 -15.30 15.32 26.41
N VAL A 561 -16.33 15.43 25.56
CA VAL A 561 -16.22 15.94 24.20
C VAL A 561 -17.08 17.19 24.07
N VAL A 562 -16.49 18.26 23.55
CA VAL A 562 -17.11 19.59 23.46
C VAL A 562 -17.18 19.99 21.99
N ASP A 563 -18.35 20.40 21.52
CA ASP A 563 -18.61 20.77 20.12
C ASP A 563 -19.05 22.23 20.02
N ASP A 564 -18.66 22.90 18.92
CA ASP A 564 -18.80 24.35 18.72
C ASP A 564 -18.33 25.20 19.92
N ALA A 565 -17.23 24.82 20.58
CA ALA A 565 -16.81 25.41 21.86
C ALA A 565 -16.40 26.90 21.77
N GLN A 566 -16.17 27.44 20.57
CA GLN A 566 -16.00 28.88 20.34
C GLN A 566 -17.25 29.71 20.68
N ASN A 567 -18.44 29.08 20.65
CA ASN A 567 -19.74 29.70 20.86
C ASN A 567 -20.25 29.58 22.30
N PHE A 568 -19.41 29.10 23.22
CA PHE A 568 -19.71 29.04 24.65
C PHE A 568 -19.42 30.41 25.29
N ARG A 569 -20.04 30.70 26.44
CA ARG A 569 -19.86 31.97 27.15
C ARG A 569 -19.49 31.76 28.60
N THR A 570 -18.64 32.63 29.14
CA THR A 570 -18.23 32.64 30.55
C THR A 570 -19.28 33.19 31.52
N GLU A 571 -20.51 33.46 31.05
CA GLU A 571 -21.64 34.01 31.82
C GLU A 571 -22.07 33.12 33.00
N ASP A 572 -21.97 31.80 32.87
CA ASP A 572 -22.18 30.83 33.97
C ASP A 572 -20.84 30.40 34.64
N GLY A 573 -19.72 31.09 34.38
CA GLY A 573 -18.38 30.79 34.89
C GLY A 573 -17.44 30.09 33.89
N ASN A 574 -16.24 29.71 34.36
CA ASN A 574 -15.21 29.07 33.52
C ASN A 574 -15.50 27.57 33.31
N TRP A 575 -16.08 27.24 32.15
CA TRP A 575 -16.41 25.86 31.78
C TRP A 575 -15.18 24.99 31.50
N TYR A 576 -14.12 25.55 30.95
CA TYR A 576 -12.91 24.81 30.57
C TYR A 576 -12.16 24.31 31.81
N ALA A 577 -12.00 25.17 32.82
CA ALA A 577 -11.46 24.79 34.13
C ALA A 577 -12.35 23.73 34.82
N LYS A 578 -13.69 23.82 34.68
CA LYS A 578 -14.61 22.81 35.20
C LYS A 578 -14.45 21.46 34.50
N ALA A 579 -14.30 21.45 33.17
CA ALA A 579 -14.06 20.24 32.38
C ALA A 579 -12.72 19.58 32.76
N ASN A 580 -11.65 20.37 32.85
CA ASN A 580 -10.34 19.89 33.28
C ASN A 580 -10.36 19.36 34.73
N SER A 581 -11.09 20.00 35.64
CA SER A 581 -11.32 19.50 37.01
C SER A 581 -12.05 18.14 37.05
N ILE A 582 -12.86 17.80 36.03
CA ILE A 582 -13.59 16.53 35.98
C ILE A 582 -12.68 15.41 35.44
N ILE A 583 -12.03 15.60 34.28
CA ILE A 583 -11.21 14.54 33.67
C ILE A 583 -10.02 14.12 34.55
N GLN A 584 -9.50 15.01 35.40
CA GLN A 584 -8.36 14.74 36.29
C GLN A 584 -8.71 13.87 37.52
N ARG A 585 -9.98 13.48 37.72
CA ARG A 585 -10.43 12.70 38.89
C ARG A 585 -10.19 11.18 38.78
N GLY A 586 -9.78 10.70 37.61
CA GLY A 586 -9.64 9.27 37.33
C GLY A 586 -8.52 8.61 38.13
N ARG A 587 -8.84 7.54 38.87
CA ARG A 587 -7.84 6.69 39.55
C ARG A 587 -6.91 5.98 38.56
N ASP A 588 -7.43 5.61 37.38
CA ASP A 588 -6.68 4.99 36.28
C ASP A 588 -5.95 6.03 35.40
N GLY A 589 -5.67 7.21 35.95
CA GLY A 589 -5.12 8.38 35.24
C GLY A 589 -6.21 9.31 34.66
N PRO A 590 -5.79 10.43 34.05
CA PRO A 590 -6.71 11.44 33.53
C PRO A 590 -7.56 10.90 32.38
N GLY A 591 -8.81 11.35 32.31
CA GLY A 591 -9.73 11.10 31.21
C GLY A 591 -9.32 11.74 29.88
N VAL A 592 -10.25 11.80 28.93
CA VAL A 592 -10.03 12.44 27.63
C VAL A 592 -10.89 13.69 27.54
N LEU A 593 -10.27 14.82 27.16
CA LEU A 593 -10.94 16.05 26.77
C LEU A 593 -10.66 16.33 25.29
N CYS A 594 -11.71 16.35 24.47
CA CYS A 594 -11.61 16.70 23.06
C CYS A 594 -12.49 17.92 22.76
N VAL A 595 -11.90 19.00 22.27
CA VAL A 595 -12.57 20.29 22.03
C VAL A 595 -12.57 20.60 20.54
N PHE A 596 -13.74 20.64 19.92
CA PHE A 596 -13.92 20.98 18.51
C PHE A 596 -14.21 22.49 18.37
N LEU A 597 -13.53 23.11 17.41
CA LEU A 597 -13.45 24.57 17.25
C LEU A 597 -13.54 25.00 15.79
N ASP A 598 -14.24 26.11 15.57
CA ASP A 598 -14.24 26.86 14.32
C ASP A 598 -14.37 28.35 14.61
N TYR A 599 -13.24 29.03 14.74
CA TYR A 599 -13.18 30.46 15.05
C TYR A 599 -13.85 31.34 13.98
N PHE A 600 -14.00 30.87 12.73
CA PHE A 600 -14.77 31.58 11.73
C PHE A 600 -16.28 31.51 12.02
N GLN A 601 -16.76 30.45 12.67
CA GLN A 601 -18.15 30.26 13.09
C GLN A 601 -18.47 30.82 14.50
N THR A 602 -17.73 31.84 14.95
CA THR A 602 -17.97 32.54 16.23
C THR A 602 -19.20 33.47 16.13
N ASN A 603 -20.22 33.27 16.97
CA ASN A 603 -21.51 33.96 16.89
C ASN A 603 -21.77 35.03 17.97
N HIS A 604 -20.76 35.40 18.76
CA HIS A 604 -20.86 36.42 19.81
C HIS A 604 -19.53 37.14 20.06
N LEU A 605 -19.60 38.30 20.70
CA LEU A 605 -18.42 39.09 21.12
C LEU A 605 -17.95 38.80 22.57
N CYS A 606 -18.67 37.95 23.32
CA CYS A 606 -18.30 37.56 24.68
C CYS A 606 -17.02 36.71 24.71
N CYS A 607 -16.32 36.70 25.85
CA CYS A 607 -15.24 35.74 26.11
C CYS A 607 -15.79 34.30 26.05
N SER A 608 -15.09 33.43 25.32
CA SER A 608 -15.49 32.03 25.13
C SER A 608 -15.08 31.11 26.28
N GLY A 609 -14.12 31.53 27.11
CA GLY A 609 -13.55 30.71 28.19
C GLY A 609 -12.59 29.62 27.71
N LEU A 610 -12.24 29.60 26.42
CA LEU A 610 -11.15 28.79 25.87
C LEU A 610 -9.79 29.31 26.37
N PRO A 611 -8.77 28.44 26.52
CA PRO A 611 -7.41 28.87 26.75
C PRO A 611 -6.79 29.47 25.47
N ASP A 612 -5.77 30.32 25.64
CA ASP A 612 -4.97 30.86 24.54
C ASP A 612 -4.41 29.75 23.63
N LEU A 613 -4.15 30.05 22.36
CA LEU A 613 -3.60 29.08 21.40
C LEU A 613 -2.27 28.46 21.85
N GLN A 614 -1.39 29.23 22.50
CA GLN A 614 -0.13 28.75 23.10
C GLN A 614 -0.33 27.71 24.22
N HIS A 615 -1.52 27.70 24.84
CA HIS A 615 -1.90 26.80 25.92
C HIS A 615 -2.77 25.60 25.43
N GLN A 616 -3.18 25.59 24.16
CA GLN A 616 -3.94 24.48 23.55
C GLN A 616 -3.01 23.34 23.14
N ARG A 617 -3.02 22.24 23.90
CA ARG A 617 -2.16 21.08 23.66
C ARG A 617 -2.71 20.20 22.53
N PHE A 618 -1.82 19.75 21.64
CA PHE A 618 -2.15 18.90 20.48
C PHE A 618 -3.28 19.47 19.59
N ILE A 619 -3.04 20.64 19.00
CA ILE A 619 -3.89 21.19 17.94
C ILE A 619 -3.80 20.30 16.70
N LEU A 620 -4.95 19.82 16.22
CA LEU A 620 -5.11 19.16 14.92
C LEU A 620 -6.02 20.00 14.03
N LYS A 621 -5.69 20.05 12.74
CA LYS A 621 -6.30 20.96 11.77
C LYS A 621 -7.09 20.17 10.71
N LEU A 622 -8.31 20.60 10.43
CA LEU A 622 -9.14 20.11 9.33
C LEU A 622 -9.32 21.26 8.32
N THR A 623 -8.53 21.27 7.24
CA THR A 623 -8.59 22.30 6.21
C THR A 623 -9.67 22.00 5.17
N ARG A 624 -9.74 20.73 4.73
CA ARG A 624 -10.60 20.27 3.64
C ARG A 624 -12.08 20.23 4.01
N MET A 625 -12.91 20.79 3.13
CA MET A 625 -14.38 20.77 3.23
C MET A 625 -14.95 19.60 2.42
N LEU A 626 -15.98 18.92 2.93
CA LEU A 626 -16.42 17.65 2.34
C LEU A 626 -17.67 17.74 1.44
N ARG A 627 -18.50 18.79 1.53
CA ARG A 627 -19.95 18.66 1.17
C ARG A 627 -20.66 19.84 0.49
N SER A 628 -20.00 20.98 0.26
CA SER A 628 -20.64 22.13 -0.42
C SER A 628 -20.22 22.22 -1.88
N GLY A 629 -21.18 22.41 -2.78
CA GLY A 629 -20.93 22.58 -4.22
C GLY A 629 -20.23 23.89 -4.58
N ASP A 630 -19.60 23.92 -5.75
CA ASP A 630 -18.51 24.87 -6.08
C ASP A 630 -18.82 26.35 -5.80
N ASN A 631 -19.99 26.85 -6.23
CA ASN A 631 -20.37 28.25 -6.02
C ASN A 631 -20.58 28.61 -4.54
N ILE A 632 -21.02 27.66 -3.71
CA ILE A 632 -21.17 27.84 -2.27
C ILE A 632 -19.79 27.83 -1.61
N ALA A 633 -18.89 26.93 -2.04
CA ALA A 633 -17.52 26.86 -1.53
C ALA A 633 -16.72 28.15 -1.82
N ASN A 634 -16.83 28.69 -3.05
CA ASN A 634 -16.21 29.96 -3.44
C ASN A 634 -16.68 31.12 -2.54
N TYR A 635 -18.00 31.25 -2.34
CA TYR A 635 -18.59 32.29 -1.50
C TYR A 635 -18.19 32.17 -0.02
N LEU A 636 -18.05 30.95 0.49
CA LEU A 636 -17.49 30.72 1.84
C LEU A 636 -16.01 31.14 1.91
N GLN A 637 -15.21 30.88 0.88
CA GLN A 637 -13.82 31.34 0.80
C GLN A 637 -13.74 32.87 0.84
N GLU A 638 -14.58 33.57 0.07
CA GLU A 638 -14.69 35.03 0.07
C GLU A 638 -15.03 35.59 1.47
N ILE A 639 -16.06 35.06 2.13
CA ILE A 639 -16.44 35.48 3.49
C ILE A 639 -15.31 35.20 4.49
N MET A 640 -14.64 34.04 4.40
CA MET A 640 -13.48 33.74 5.25
C MET A 640 -12.35 34.75 5.05
N GLN A 641 -12.11 35.27 3.84
CA GLN A 641 -11.14 36.35 3.63
C GLN A 641 -11.59 37.69 4.24
N GLN A 642 -12.88 38.01 4.24
CA GLN A 642 -13.36 39.22 4.94
C GLN A 642 -13.20 39.09 6.47
N ILE A 643 -13.46 37.91 7.03
CA ILE A 643 -13.22 37.60 8.47
C ILE A 643 -11.72 37.68 8.80
N ARG A 644 -10.82 37.21 7.93
CA ARG A 644 -9.36 37.36 8.14
C ARG A 644 -8.89 38.82 8.09
N ARG A 645 -9.53 39.67 7.29
CA ARG A 645 -9.20 41.11 7.19
C ARG A 645 -9.71 41.90 8.40
N ASN A 646 -10.93 41.60 8.86
CA ASN A 646 -11.59 42.28 9.98
C ASN A 646 -12.08 41.24 11.00
N PRO A 647 -11.19 40.65 11.80
CA PRO A 647 -11.58 39.61 12.77
C PRO A 647 -12.38 40.19 13.94
N PRO A 648 -13.34 39.46 14.51
CA PRO A 648 -14.01 39.85 15.74
C PRO A 648 -13.00 40.00 16.90
N PRO A 649 -13.12 41.00 17.78
CA PRO A 649 -12.11 41.31 18.81
C PRO A 649 -11.92 40.23 19.89
N ASN A 650 -12.79 39.22 19.95
CA ASN A 650 -12.68 38.05 20.83
C ASN A 650 -12.15 36.79 20.11
N VAL A 651 -11.72 36.91 18.85
CA VAL A 651 -11.16 35.82 18.03
C VAL A 651 -9.68 36.09 17.76
N PRO A 652 -8.75 35.21 18.18
CA PRO A 652 -7.32 35.37 17.87
C PRO A 652 -7.04 35.32 16.37
N SER A 653 -6.32 36.30 15.83
CA SER A 653 -5.96 36.38 14.41
C SER A 653 -5.18 35.15 13.93
N GLU A 654 -4.33 34.59 14.78
CA GLU A 654 -3.54 33.39 14.48
C GLU A 654 -4.42 32.17 14.26
N ALA A 655 -5.57 32.05 14.93
CA ALA A 655 -6.51 30.94 14.71
C ALA A 655 -7.10 30.99 13.29
N LEU A 656 -7.29 32.19 12.74
CA LEU A 656 -7.84 32.41 11.41
C LEU A 656 -6.79 32.25 10.29
N THR A 657 -5.50 32.46 10.60
CA THR A 657 -4.40 32.11 9.68
C THR A 657 -4.01 30.63 9.76
N MET A 658 -4.27 29.95 10.89
CA MET A 658 -3.97 28.53 11.07
C MET A 658 -4.71 27.60 10.10
N VAL A 659 -5.88 27.98 9.59
CA VAL A 659 -6.69 27.19 8.64
C VAL A 659 -6.47 27.74 7.23
N GLN A 660 -5.78 26.96 6.39
CA GLN A 660 -5.49 27.28 4.98
C GLN A 660 -6.69 27.00 4.05
N GLU A 661 -6.47 27.06 2.73
CA GLU A 661 -7.52 27.14 1.72
C GLU A 661 -8.43 25.89 1.63
N LEU A 662 -9.62 26.12 1.07
CA LEU A 662 -10.67 25.12 0.91
C LEU A 662 -10.33 24.16 -0.24
N GLU A 663 -9.65 23.05 0.08
CA GLU A 663 -9.43 21.96 -0.87
C GLU A 663 -10.77 21.42 -1.42
N ARG A 664 -10.89 21.41 -2.73
CA ARG A 664 -12.13 21.14 -3.46
C ARG A 664 -12.53 19.66 -3.44
N VAL A 665 -13.81 19.40 -3.64
CA VAL A 665 -14.35 18.08 -4.00
C VAL A 665 -14.95 18.22 -5.41
N PRO A 666 -14.33 17.65 -6.46
CA PRO A 666 -14.80 17.84 -7.83
C PRO A 666 -16.21 17.28 -8.06
N GLY A 667 -17.01 18.00 -8.88
CA GLY A 667 -18.16 17.42 -9.57
C GLY A 667 -19.56 17.75 -9.06
N VAL A 668 -19.74 18.74 -8.16
CA VAL A 668 -21.07 19.18 -7.71
C VAL A 668 -21.23 20.70 -7.88
N THR A 669 -21.83 21.10 -9.00
CA THR A 669 -22.16 22.50 -9.27
C THR A 669 -23.27 22.98 -8.33
N GLY A 670 -22.91 23.65 -7.25
CA GLY A 670 -23.86 24.27 -6.33
C GLY A 670 -24.56 25.48 -6.96
N ASN A 671 -25.80 25.78 -6.54
CA ASN A 671 -26.46 27.04 -6.86
C ASN A 671 -26.32 28.02 -5.68
N LEU A 672 -26.01 29.28 -5.99
CA LEU A 672 -26.01 30.40 -5.05
C LEU A 672 -26.80 31.55 -5.67
N GLU A 673 -27.83 32.00 -4.96
CA GLU A 673 -28.67 33.12 -5.38
C GLU A 673 -28.85 34.09 -4.21
N ILE A 674 -28.39 35.33 -4.38
CA ILE A 674 -28.52 36.39 -3.37
C ILE A 674 -29.54 37.39 -3.90
N THR A 675 -30.54 37.73 -3.09
CA THR A 675 -31.64 38.63 -3.47
C THR A 675 -31.81 39.72 -2.42
N ASP A 676 -31.71 40.96 -2.87
CA ASP A 676 -31.70 42.13 -2.00
C ASP A 676 -33.08 42.79 -1.89
N ALA A 677 -33.29 43.43 -0.74
CA ALA A 677 -34.39 44.36 -0.47
C ALA A 677 -35.83 43.84 -0.70
N LEU A 678 -36.10 42.56 -0.37
CA LEU A 678 -37.47 42.02 -0.44
C LEU A 678 -38.33 42.45 0.76
N SER A 679 -39.62 42.68 0.50
CA SER A 679 -40.65 42.79 1.55
C SER A 679 -41.02 41.42 2.14
N LEU A 680 -41.74 41.40 3.26
CA LEU A 680 -42.17 40.17 3.95
C LEU A 680 -43.08 39.29 3.10
N GLU A 681 -43.99 39.85 2.28
CA GLU A 681 -44.78 39.06 1.33
C GLU A 681 -43.89 38.52 0.19
N GLN A 682 -43.00 39.35 -0.35
CA GLN A 682 -42.13 38.98 -1.47
C GLN A 682 -41.17 37.84 -1.09
N MET A 683 -40.58 37.89 0.11
CA MET A 683 -39.76 36.81 0.66
C MET A 683 -40.54 35.50 0.76
N ALA A 684 -41.75 35.52 1.33
CA ALA A 684 -42.58 34.32 1.46
C ALA A 684 -43.00 33.74 0.10
N ILE A 685 -43.30 34.61 -0.87
CA ILE A 685 -43.60 34.28 -2.27
C ILE A 685 -42.39 33.63 -2.95
N PHE A 686 -41.19 34.18 -2.78
CA PHE A 686 -39.93 33.69 -3.35
C PHE A 686 -39.55 32.32 -2.81
N VAL A 687 -39.58 32.12 -1.48
CA VAL A 687 -39.33 30.81 -0.85
C VAL A 687 -40.31 29.77 -1.40
N ALA A 688 -41.61 30.11 -1.52
CA ALA A 688 -42.63 29.23 -2.08
C ALA A 688 -42.51 29.00 -3.61
N GLU A 689 -41.79 29.84 -4.35
CA GLU A 689 -41.46 29.61 -5.76
C GLU A 689 -40.26 28.69 -5.93
N LYS A 690 -39.13 29.02 -5.27
CA LYS A 690 -37.90 28.22 -5.34
C LYS A 690 -38.15 26.79 -4.83
N CYS A 691 -38.87 26.60 -3.72
CA CYS A 691 -39.18 25.26 -3.26
C CYS A 691 -40.04 24.46 -4.26
N ARG A 692 -41.00 25.08 -4.96
CA ARG A 692 -41.81 24.39 -6.01
C ARG A 692 -41.00 24.04 -7.25
N TYR A 693 -40.00 24.83 -7.61
CA TYR A 693 -39.02 24.43 -8.62
C TYR A 693 -38.22 23.21 -8.14
N LEU A 694 -37.71 23.24 -6.90
CA LEU A 694 -36.90 22.16 -6.33
C LEU A 694 -37.66 20.84 -6.13
N TRP A 695 -38.94 20.87 -5.75
CA TRP A 695 -39.79 19.67 -5.70
C TRP A 695 -39.97 19.02 -7.08
N ARG A 696 -40.01 19.81 -8.17
CA ARG A 696 -40.00 19.30 -9.55
C ARG A 696 -38.62 18.78 -10.00
N SER A 697 -37.55 19.19 -9.32
CA SER A 697 -36.18 18.69 -9.51
C SER A 697 -35.81 17.49 -8.62
N GLY A 698 -36.77 16.90 -7.90
CA GLY A 698 -36.56 15.68 -7.11
C GLY A 698 -36.13 15.89 -5.65
N TYR A 699 -36.07 17.12 -5.15
CA TYR A 699 -35.90 17.38 -3.73
C TYR A 699 -37.21 17.16 -2.96
N TYR A 700 -37.12 16.97 -1.64
CA TYR A 700 -38.23 16.77 -0.71
C TYR A 700 -38.25 17.84 0.39
N PRO A 701 -39.40 18.10 1.06
CA PRO A 701 -39.48 19.16 2.09
C PRO A 701 -38.48 19.01 3.23
N ARG A 702 -38.16 17.78 3.64
CA ARG A 702 -37.14 17.46 4.66
C ARG A 702 -35.72 17.92 4.29
N ASP A 703 -35.44 18.05 3.00
CA ASP A 703 -34.13 18.41 2.44
C ASP A 703 -33.88 19.94 2.52
N VAL A 704 -34.87 20.71 3.01
CA VAL A 704 -34.92 22.18 3.04
C VAL A 704 -34.89 22.71 4.48
N ALA A 705 -34.01 23.67 4.75
CA ALA A 705 -34.04 24.51 5.95
C ALA A 705 -34.24 25.99 5.60
N VAL A 706 -34.95 26.72 6.47
CA VAL A 706 -35.10 28.17 6.44
C VAL A 706 -34.52 28.74 7.73
N LEU A 707 -33.45 29.53 7.60
CA LEU A 707 -32.60 29.97 8.70
C LEU A 707 -32.69 31.49 8.89
N PHE A 708 -33.16 31.90 10.08
CA PHE A 708 -33.30 33.31 10.44
C PHE A 708 -32.13 33.79 11.31
N SER A 709 -31.75 35.07 11.15
CA SER A 709 -30.67 35.69 11.94
C SER A 709 -30.95 35.76 13.45
N LYS A 710 -32.22 35.88 13.86
CA LYS A 710 -32.65 35.97 15.27
C LYS A 710 -33.87 35.07 15.48
N ALA A 711 -33.93 34.38 16.63
CA ALA A 711 -35.01 33.40 16.89
C ALA A 711 -36.41 34.03 16.97
N ARG A 712 -36.53 35.23 17.56
CA ARG A 712 -37.81 35.98 17.66
C ARG A 712 -38.45 36.29 16.29
N ASP A 713 -37.64 36.33 15.23
CA ASP A 713 -38.10 36.68 13.89
C ASP A 713 -38.87 35.49 13.26
N ILE A 714 -38.62 34.25 13.73
CA ILE A 714 -39.26 33.02 13.25
C ILE A 714 -40.78 33.08 13.44
N GLU A 715 -41.25 33.42 14.65
CA GLU A 715 -42.66 33.45 15.02
C GLU A 715 -43.46 34.39 14.09
N THR A 716 -42.90 35.57 13.80
CA THR A 716 -43.49 36.60 12.93
C THR A 716 -43.60 36.18 11.46
N TYR A 717 -42.65 35.36 10.96
CA TYR A 717 -42.52 35.08 9.52
C TYR A 717 -43.00 33.68 9.11
N LYS A 718 -43.05 32.73 10.05
CA LYS A 718 -43.53 31.35 9.89
C LYS A 718 -44.92 31.28 9.24
N GLU A 719 -45.89 32.05 9.73
CA GLU A 719 -47.25 32.02 9.17
C GLU A 719 -47.31 32.50 7.72
N LYS A 720 -46.58 33.58 7.38
CA LYS A 720 -46.54 34.10 6.00
C LYS A 720 -45.95 33.08 5.02
N ILE A 721 -44.88 32.38 5.41
CA ILE A 721 -44.26 31.32 4.60
C ILE A 721 -45.22 30.13 4.44
N ILE A 722 -45.88 29.68 5.52
CA ILE A 722 -46.89 28.61 5.48
C ILE A 722 -48.06 28.99 4.56
N LEU A 723 -48.56 30.22 4.63
CA LEU A 723 -49.64 30.72 3.78
C LEU A 723 -49.23 30.83 2.31
N ALA A 724 -48.01 31.28 2.01
CA ALA A 724 -47.49 31.36 0.65
C ALA A 724 -47.34 29.98 -0.01
N LEU A 725 -46.85 28.99 0.75
CA LEU A 725 -46.80 27.58 0.32
C LEU A 725 -48.20 27.00 0.10
N ARG A 726 -49.12 27.14 1.06
CA ARG A 726 -50.49 26.58 0.96
C ARG A 726 -51.32 27.19 -0.15
N ARG A 727 -51.33 28.53 -0.28
CA ARG A 727 -52.13 29.26 -1.30
C ARG A 727 -51.82 28.83 -2.74
N ARG A 728 -50.60 28.34 -3.00
CA ARG A 728 -50.11 27.97 -4.33
C ARG A 728 -50.05 26.47 -4.61
N ASN A 729 -50.41 25.63 -3.63
CA ASN A 729 -50.72 24.21 -3.85
C ASN A 729 -52.18 24.03 -4.29
N MET A 730 -53.11 24.85 -3.77
CA MET A 730 -54.54 24.80 -4.12
C MET A 730 -54.85 25.01 -5.61
N SER A 731 -53.93 25.60 -6.38
CA SER A 731 -54.10 25.87 -7.81
C SER A 731 -53.66 24.73 -8.74
N GLN A 732 -53.25 23.56 -8.21
CA GLN A 732 -52.77 22.41 -9.01
C GLN A 732 -53.33 21.05 -8.52
N LEU A 733 -54.53 21.05 -7.91
CA LEU A 733 -55.19 19.82 -7.43
C LEU A 733 -55.88 19.04 -8.56
N ILE A 734 -55.12 18.15 -9.19
CA ILE A 734 -55.60 16.83 -9.64
C ILE A 734 -54.63 15.82 -9.02
N GLU A 735 -55.15 14.70 -8.49
CA GLU A 735 -54.48 13.69 -7.65
C GLU A 735 -54.34 14.04 -6.15
N GLU A 736 -54.03 13.01 -5.34
CA GLU A 736 -54.67 12.81 -4.02
C GLU A 736 -54.10 13.58 -2.81
N PRO A 737 -54.93 13.88 -1.79
CA PRO A 737 -54.53 14.58 -0.56
C PRO A 737 -53.83 13.65 0.46
N SER A 738 -52.77 12.94 0.06
CA SER A 738 -52.15 11.85 0.85
C SER A 738 -50.85 12.21 1.60
N SER A 739 -50.47 13.49 1.70
CA SER A 739 -49.68 13.98 2.85
C SER A 739 -49.81 15.49 3.06
N LEU A 740 -50.27 15.91 4.24
CA LEU A 740 -50.30 17.32 4.63
C LEU A 740 -48.88 17.85 4.79
N MET A 741 -48.48 18.84 3.98
CA MET A 741 -47.28 19.64 4.23
C MET A 741 -47.38 20.33 5.60
N GLN A 742 -46.64 19.83 6.58
CA GLN A 742 -46.56 20.39 7.92
C GLN A 742 -45.22 21.13 8.06
N VAL A 743 -45.30 22.43 8.35
CA VAL A 743 -44.16 23.21 8.83
C VAL A 743 -44.23 23.19 10.35
N ARG A 744 -43.20 22.64 11.00
CA ARG A 744 -43.13 22.47 12.45
C ARG A 744 -41.84 23.09 12.99
N GLU A 745 -41.85 23.51 14.25
CA GLU A 745 -40.63 23.70 15.05
C GLU A 745 -40.10 22.36 15.59
N GLU A 746 -38.93 22.43 16.22
CA GLU A 746 -37.96 21.38 16.66
C GLU A 746 -38.47 20.06 17.29
N SER A 747 -39.77 19.86 17.53
CA SER A 747 -40.30 18.76 18.35
C SER A 747 -40.19 17.36 17.72
N GLU A 748 -40.17 17.25 16.39
CA GLU A 748 -40.16 15.98 15.64
C GLU A 748 -39.18 16.03 14.46
N PHE A 749 -38.09 15.25 14.54
CA PHE A 749 -37.12 15.10 13.44
C PHE A 749 -37.55 14.06 12.38
N LEU A 750 -38.44 13.13 12.75
CA LEU A 750 -39.06 12.20 11.80
C LEU A 750 -40.29 12.86 11.17
N GLY A 751 -40.09 13.55 10.04
CA GLY A 751 -41.18 14.16 9.28
C GLY A 751 -40.74 14.65 7.90
N ASN A 752 -41.64 14.60 6.93
CA ASN A 752 -41.40 15.12 5.58
C ASN A 752 -41.67 16.62 5.52
N ASN A 753 -40.96 17.38 6.37
CA ASN A 753 -41.31 18.74 6.80
C ASN A 753 -40.16 19.72 6.53
N ILE A 754 -40.48 20.97 6.16
CA ILE A 754 -39.49 22.05 6.08
C ILE A 754 -39.16 22.52 7.50
N LEU A 755 -37.87 22.63 7.82
CA LEU A 755 -37.41 23.15 9.11
C LEU A 755 -37.26 24.67 9.07
N LEU A 756 -37.97 25.37 9.96
CA LEU A 756 -37.75 26.81 10.24
C LEU A 756 -37.04 26.93 11.61
N THR A 757 -35.89 27.59 11.65
CA THR A 757 -35.11 27.76 12.89
C THR A 757 -34.11 28.94 12.78
N SER A 758 -33.35 29.23 13.85
CA SER A 758 -32.28 30.24 13.80
C SER A 758 -30.95 29.64 13.36
N VAL A 759 -30.05 30.47 12.82
CA VAL A 759 -28.67 30.07 12.47
C VAL A 759 -27.93 29.46 13.66
N GLN A 760 -28.19 29.94 14.89
CA GLN A 760 -27.57 29.42 16.11
C GLN A 760 -28.10 28.03 16.49
N GLN A 761 -29.41 27.81 16.42
CA GLN A 761 -30.01 26.49 16.68
C GLN A 761 -29.64 25.44 15.62
N PHE A 762 -29.35 25.88 14.39
CA PHE A 762 -28.92 25.00 13.30
C PHE A 762 -27.40 24.70 13.27
N SER A 763 -26.63 25.11 14.28
CA SER A 763 -25.19 24.81 14.32
C SER A 763 -24.90 23.30 14.38
N GLY A 764 -23.73 22.88 13.91
CA GLY A 764 -23.41 21.47 13.63
C GLY A 764 -24.20 20.78 12.50
N MET A 765 -25.37 21.27 12.07
CA MET A 765 -26.24 20.61 11.07
C MET A 765 -26.06 21.13 9.64
N GLU A 766 -26.57 20.38 8.66
CA GLU A 766 -26.50 20.63 7.20
C GLU A 766 -27.83 20.26 6.51
N ARG A 767 -28.13 20.86 5.36
CA ARG A 767 -29.20 20.45 4.42
C ARG A 767 -28.78 20.63 2.97
N SER A 768 -29.47 19.94 2.06
CA SER A 768 -29.28 20.12 0.61
C SER A 768 -29.61 21.55 0.20
N VAL A 769 -30.75 22.05 0.66
CA VAL A 769 -31.28 23.38 0.34
C VAL A 769 -31.36 24.24 1.61
N VAL A 770 -30.85 25.47 1.55
CA VAL A 770 -30.98 26.46 2.63
C VAL A 770 -31.46 27.80 2.11
N PHE A 771 -32.48 28.36 2.77
CA PHE A 771 -32.91 29.75 2.64
C PHE A 771 -32.43 30.55 3.85
N GLY A 772 -31.49 31.47 3.64
CA GLY A 772 -31.02 32.40 4.65
C GLY A 772 -31.81 33.69 4.64
N ILE A 773 -32.38 34.07 5.78
CA ILE A 773 -33.16 35.30 5.93
C ILE A 773 -32.41 36.22 6.90
N ILE A 774 -31.86 37.30 6.35
CA ILE A 774 -31.06 38.31 7.05
C ILE A 774 -31.68 39.71 6.86
N PRO A 775 -31.61 40.61 7.85
CA PRO A 775 -31.90 42.02 7.65
C PRO A 775 -30.97 42.67 6.62
N ALA A 776 -31.46 43.65 5.87
CA ALA A 776 -30.62 44.47 4.98
C ALA A 776 -29.63 45.32 5.78
N GLU A 777 -30.08 45.92 6.88
CA GLU A 777 -29.24 46.62 7.86
C GLU A 777 -28.83 45.65 8.98
N PHE A 778 -27.61 45.08 8.87
CA PHE A 778 -27.04 44.19 9.88
C PHE A 778 -25.60 44.59 10.26
N GLU A 779 -25.43 45.83 10.72
CA GLU A 779 -24.13 46.30 11.18
C GLU A 779 -23.78 45.67 12.55
N THR A 780 -22.98 44.61 12.51
CA THR A 780 -22.34 44.02 13.69
C THR A 780 -20.94 43.53 13.34
N ALA A 781 -20.00 43.59 14.30
CA ALA A 781 -18.63 43.09 14.14
C ALA A 781 -18.52 41.55 13.95
N ILE A 782 -19.65 40.84 13.89
CA ILE A 782 -19.75 39.39 13.61
C ILE A 782 -20.65 39.10 12.39
N PHE A 783 -21.04 40.10 11.59
CA PHE A 783 -21.94 39.91 10.44
C PHE A 783 -21.44 38.83 9.48
N TYR A 784 -20.16 38.91 9.07
CA TYR A 784 -19.56 37.91 8.20
C TYR A 784 -19.50 36.51 8.85
N ASN A 785 -19.27 36.41 10.16
CA ASN A 785 -19.30 35.13 10.87
C ASN A 785 -20.72 34.52 10.89
N VAL A 786 -21.76 35.32 11.13
CA VAL A 786 -23.17 34.87 11.07
C VAL A 786 -23.54 34.45 9.65
N LEU A 787 -23.11 35.21 8.64
CA LEU A 787 -23.32 34.91 7.23
C LEU A 787 -22.62 33.60 6.82
N LEU A 788 -21.40 33.35 7.30
CA LEU A 788 -20.67 32.10 7.12
C LEU A 788 -21.37 30.93 7.84
N CYS A 789 -21.80 31.13 9.09
CA CYS A 789 -22.56 30.16 9.88
C CYS A 789 -23.88 29.75 9.22
N LEU A 790 -24.46 30.64 8.40
CA LEU A 790 -25.66 30.38 7.60
C LEU A 790 -25.29 29.64 6.31
N ALA A 791 -24.39 30.22 5.50
CA ALA A 791 -24.05 29.71 4.17
C ALA A 791 -23.48 28.28 4.21
N SER A 792 -22.67 27.97 5.23
CA SER A 792 -22.04 26.65 5.41
C SER A 792 -23.01 25.53 5.82
N ARG A 793 -24.30 25.82 5.93
CA ARG A 793 -25.37 24.83 6.15
C ARG A 793 -25.90 24.24 4.85
N ALA A 794 -25.58 24.85 3.71
CA ALA A 794 -26.04 24.43 2.39
C ALA A 794 -25.04 23.49 1.70
N ARG A 795 -25.56 22.39 1.14
CA ARG A 795 -24.78 21.44 0.34
C ARG A 795 -24.89 21.70 -1.16
N THR A 796 -26.11 21.83 -1.70
CA THR A 796 -26.33 22.00 -3.15
C THR A 796 -26.94 23.35 -3.52
N HIS A 797 -27.85 23.90 -2.72
CA HIS A 797 -28.55 25.15 -3.07
C HIS A 797 -28.63 26.11 -1.88
N LEU A 798 -28.11 27.33 -2.06
CA LEU A 798 -28.12 28.41 -1.08
C LEU A 798 -28.83 29.64 -1.64
N TYR A 799 -29.89 30.07 -0.96
CA TYR A 799 -30.63 31.29 -1.27
C TYR A 799 -30.44 32.27 -0.11
N ILE A 800 -29.96 33.49 -0.36
CA ILE A 800 -29.76 34.50 0.69
C ILE A 800 -30.66 35.70 0.40
N ILE A 801 -31.58 35.98 1.31
CA ILE A 801 -32.61 36.99 1.18
C ILE A 801 -32.33 38.11 2.18
N LYS A 802 -32.06 39.33 1.69
CA LYS A 802 -31.99 40.53 2.53
C LYS A 802 -33.38 41.16 2.63
N LEU A 803 -33.94 41.22 3.84
CA LEU A 803 -35.22 41.87 4.12
C LEU A 803 -35.05 43.36 4.38
N LEU A 804 -35.90 44.19 3.77
CA LEU A 804 -36.21 45.50 4.35
C LEU A 804 -37.07 45.25 5.60
N LEU A 805 -36.69 45.89 6.71
CA LEU A 805 -37.39 45.82 8.01
C LEU A 805 -38.21 47.09 8.27
#